data_AF-A0A8H6XXS1-F1
#
_entry.id   AF-A0A8H6XXS1-F1
#
_cell.length_a   1.000
_cell.length_b   1.000
_cell.length_c   1.000
_cell.angle_alpha   90.00
_cell.angle_beta   90.00
_cell.angle_gamma   90.00
#
_symmetry.space_group_name_H-M   'P 1'
#
loop_
_entity.id
_entity.type
_entity.pdbx_description
1 polymer ?
#
loop_
_entity_poly.entity_id
_entity_poly.type
_entity_poly.pdbx_seq_one_letter_code
_entity_poly.pdbx_strand_id
1 'polypeptide(L)'
;MPSDTSEQSTTMLDRPSETFESEKKRINAYDPPFLLRTVGRNRIPHQRKRTFLSRELLSRLKGWPAMIICGQLLLQALAWGLFAWLQTQRGVALPYRLAGQAKAHPHIVDWIATIIATILAFVSTLLFSHGICKSTTLHMRGDGMSMTAFVSSVKLSTRSLIWDRKRERLSVLSLAVFLLTGGVQTAGWKALITPYAIDFYGPIVGHEIDLSKPLQQNDEVVDFCVVNGTSQPAFIVGETDSGYAAAKGELSESFPSLFTVMDQTFNISTGGIFPLTLFARSSRAWFRNTTTVPATVKSVADLPRGLGSWYLLNQQGFTAEVSCELWDPDIFPPLFTQNTTVKDWATNAPLLPNNLTYSTLWSECGPVTKFPLNQTYAYTLTDQPNFLSMIACPSQDSYKLIFNAGPTGIYRFIATTICTLTPKITNVEVSYYSGVINTVSNTSAKAVDIGGPATLAAINTLHNMVFFAQAAVSNSVADKLKSLVAEIDGEVLTYNTTLRLMEQYIRGVTEFSTSVFKACLSAYEVDTTSVMTEGRLFIDTFGWIHASFLTFFELIPSLVMAIFTIYAVVTTVSRHDVDSRNAESFDPSDPMHLVAASAAGGLDNVFIGTKKEDLQAAEHVDVFLGASGGRAPALVRSSV
;
A
#
# COMPACT_ATOMS: atom_id res chain seq x y z
N MET A 1 -41.02 -9.94 12.07
CA MET A 1 -42.16 -9.10 12.51
C MET A 1 -41.59 -7.85 13.16
N PRO A 2 -42.14 -6.65 12.92
CA PRO A 2 -42.38 -5.93 11.65
C PRO A 2 -41.43 -4.70 11.57
N SER A 3 -40.88 -4.33 10.41
CA SER A 3 -41.41 -3.37 9.41
C SER A 3 -42.08 -2.13 10.02
N ASP A 4 -41.45 -0.96 9.88
CA ASP A 4 -42.16 0.24 9.43
C ASP A 4 -41.21 1.31 8.88
N THR A 5 -41.75 1.98 7.87
CA THR A 5 -41.22 2.95 6.91
C THR A 5 -41.68 4.37 7.24
N SER A 6 -40.84 5.38 6.98
CA SER A 6 -41.25 6.74 6.53
C SER A 6 -39.99 7.52 6.12
N GLU A 7 -39.76 7.80 4.83
CA GLU A 7 -40.12 9.05 4.11
C GLU A 7 -39.43 10.31 4.68
N GLN A 8 -38.36 10.77 4.01
CA GLN A 8 -38.31 11.78 2.93
C GLN A 8 -38.37 13.24 3.42
N SER A 9 -37.24 13.94 3.29
CA SER A 9 -37.21 15.36 2.89
C SER A 9 -35.82 15.72 2.37
N THR A 10 -35.65 15.68 1.06
CA THR A 10 -34.45 16.15 0.34
C THR A 10 -34.67 17.59 -0.10
N THR A 11 -33.95 18.51 0.51
CA THR A 11 -33.85 19.90 0.08
C THR A 11 -32.87 20.03 -1.08
N MET A 12 -33.36 20.61 -2.17
CA MET A 12 -32.61 21.13 -3.30
C MET A 12 -31.51 22.10 -2.84
N LEU A 13 -30.31 21.98 -3.40
CA LEU A 13 -29.36 23.09 -3.44
C LEU A 13 -28.51 23.05 -4.72
N ASP A 14 -28.42 24.25 -5.28
CA ASP A 14 -27.99 24.67 -6.60
C ASP A 14 -26.66 24.11 -7.14
N ARG A 15 -26.68 23.79 -8.44
CA ARG A 15 -25.50 23.69 -9.31
C ARG A 15 -25.03 25.09 -9.70
N PRO A 16 -23.74 25.42 -9.57
CA PRO A 16 -23.13 26.43 -10.42
C PRO A 16 -22.67 25.81 -11.74
N SER A 17 -23.02 26.50 -12.81
CA SER A 17 -22.67 26.27 -14.20
C SER A 17 -21.17 26.41 -14.45
N GLU A 18 -20.60 25.43 -15.16
CA GLU A 18 -19.31 25.52 -15.82
C GLU A 18 -19.36 26.54 -16.97
N THR A 19 -18.43 27.48 -16.97
CA THR A 19 -18.01 28.22 -18.18
C THR A 19 -16.52 28.02 -18.34
N PHE A 20 -16.13 27.10 -19.23
CA PHE A 20 -14.75 26.96 -19.69
C PHE A 20 -14.60 27.64 -21.06
N GLU A 21 -13.74 28.64 -21.05
CA GLU A 21 -13.30 29.46 -22.18
C GLU A 21 -12.61 28.63 -23.27
N SER A 22 -13.00 28.89 -24.51
CA SER A 22 -12.34 28.36 -25.71
C SER A 22 -11.12 29.21 -26.07
N GLU A 23 -9.92 28.67 -25.89
CA GLU A 23 -8.69 29.31 -26.37
C GLU A 23 -8.48 29.04 -27.87
N LYS A 24 -8.82 30.05 -28.67
CA LYS A 24 -8.76 30.05 -30.14
C LYS A 24 -7.42 30.65 -30.58
N LYS A 25 -6.40 29.81 -30.84
CA LYS A 25 -5.13 30.27 -31.41
C LYS A 25 -5.24 30.53 -32.91
N ARG A 26 -5.15 31.82 -33.25
CA ARG A 26 -4.88 32.37 -34.59
C ARG A 26 -3.44 32.04 -34.99
N ILE A 27 -3.24 31.57 -36.22
CA ILE A 27 -1.95 31.70 -36.92
C ILE A 27 -2.24 32.38 -38.25
N ASN A 28 -1.53 33.49 -38.44
CA ASN A 28 -1.67 34.45 -39.53
C ASN A 28 -1.02 33.96 -40.83
N ALA A 29 -1.56 34.55 -41.89
CA ALA A 29 -1.13 34.49 -43.28
C ALA A 29 0.32 34.93 -43.49
N TYR A 30 0.98 34.29 -44.46
CA TYR A 30 2.05 34.88 -45.26
C TYR A 30 1.99 34.30 -46.67
N ASP A 31 1.56 35.13 -47.63
CA ASP A 31 1.77 34.92 -49.07
C ASP A 31 3.22 35.26 -49.43
N PRO A 32 3.78 34.63 -50.47
CA PRO A 32 4.29 35.45 -51.56
C PRO A 32 3.84 34.95 -52.95
N PRO A 33 3.72 35.85 -53.94
CA PRO A 33 3.39 35.50 -55.31
C PRO A 33 4.68 35.24 -56.09
N PHE A 34 4.73 34.19 -56.94
CA PHE A 34 5.53 34.27 -58.17
C PHE A 34 5.00 33.29 -59.22
N LEU A 35 4.60 33.87 -60.34
CA LEU A 35 4.23 33.24 -61.61
C LEU A 35 5.42 32.51 -62.21
N LEU A 36 5.20 31.31 -62.77
CA LEU A 36 5.88 30.82 -63.99
C LEU A 36 5.18 29.59 -64.59
N ARG A 37 4.37 29.85 -65.62
CA ARG A 37 4.44 29.26 -66.97
C ARG A 37 4.60 27.73 -67.12
N THR A 38 3.46 27.09 -67.37
CA THR A 38 3.17 26.02 -68.36
C THR A 38 4.33 25.21 -68.98
N VAL A 39 4.33 23.89 -68.79
CA VAL A 39 4.47 22.87 -69.87
C VAL A 39 3.70 21.60 -69.45
N GLY A 40 2.88 21.08 -70.36
CA GLY A 40 1.91 20.01 -70.11
C GLY A 40 2.52 18.64 -69.79
N ARG A 41 1.82 17.89 -68.94
CA ARG A 41 1.95 16.44 -68.81
C ARG A 41 0.59 15.83 -68.51
N ASN A 42 0.21 14.88 -69.37
CA ASN A 42 -1.09 14.21 -69.42
C ASN A 42 -1.55 13.69 -68.05
N ARG A 43 -2.69 14.21 -67.57
CA ARG A 43 -3.44 13.66 -66.43
C ARG A 43 -4.26 12.46 -66.91
N ILE A 44 -3.90 11.27 -66.43
CA ILE A 44 -4.79 10.10 -66.40
C ILE A 44 -5.78 10.32 -65.24
N PRO A 45 -7.10 10.12 -65.44
CA PRO A 45 -8.08 10.29 -64.37
C PRO A 45 -7.97 9.14 -63.35
N HIS A 46 -7.45 9.43 -62.16
CA HIS A 46 -7.58 8.53 -61.02
C HIS A 46 -9.04 8.54 -60.53
N GLN A 47 -9.83 7.61 -61.08
CA GLN A 47 -11.20 7.36 -60.63
C GLN A 47 -11.25 6.98 -59.15
N ARG A 48 -12.19 7.62 -58.47
CA ARG A 48 -12.68 7.43 -57.11
C ARG A 48 -13.26 6.01 -56.93
N LYS A 49 -12.41 4.97 -56.87
CA LYS A 49 -12.81 3.55 -56.70
C LYS A 49 -12.92 3.06 -55.25
N ARG A 50 -12.68 3.91 -54.23
CA ARG A 50 -12.59 3.46 -52.83
C ARG A 50 -13.92 3.11 -52.14
N THR A 51 -15.06 3.62 -52.60
CA THR A 51 -16.37 3.34 -51.96
C THR A 51 -17.14 2.17 -52.57
N PHE A 52 -16.75 1.70 -53.76
CA PHE A 52 -17.42 0.57 -54.42
C PHE A 52 -16.89 -0.78 -53.95
N LEU A 53 -15.57 -0.86 -53.70
CA LEU A 53 -14.89 -2.08 -53.22
C LEU A 53 -15.39 -2.56 -51.85
N SER A 54 -15.85 -1.66 -50.96
CA SER A 54 -16.32 -2.05 -49.63
C SER A 54 -17.68 -2.77 -49.66
N ARG A 55 -18.62 -2.35 -50.52
CA ARG A 55 -19.95 -2.98 -50.61
C ARG A 55 -19.88 -4.38 -51.23
N GLU A 56 -19.03 -4.56 -52.23
CA GLU A 56 -18.86 -5.85 -52.89
C GLU A 56 -18.14 -6.85 -51.98
N LEU A 57 -17.08 -6.42 -51.27
CA LEU A 57 -16.43 -7.23 -50.22
C LEU A 57 -17.40 -7.60 -49.09
N LEU A 58 -18.20 -6.66 -48.59
CA LEU A 58 -19.20 -6.94 -47.55
C LEU A 58 -20.26 -7.95 -48.03
N SER A 59 -20.65 -7.90 -49.30
CA SER A 59 -21.61 -8.85 -49.85
C SER A 59 -21.05 -10.28 -49.97
N ARG A 60 -19.72 -10.40 -50.18
CA ARG A 60 -18.96 -11.66 -50.29
C ARG A 60 -18.59 -12.27 -48.92
N LEU A 61 -18.63 -11.48 -47.85
CA LEU A 61 -18.29 -11.91 -46.49
C LEU A 61 -19.43 -12.64 -45.74
N LYS A 62 -20.55 -12.96 -46.39
CA LYS A 62 -21.69 -13.61 -45.71
C LYS A 62 -21.33 -15.00 -45.17
N GLY A 63 -21.84 -15.33 -43.98
CA GLY A 63 -21.69 -16.66 -43.36
C GLY A 63 -20.44 -16.78 -42.47
N TRP A 64 -19.73 -17.90 -42.58
CA TRP A 64 -18.58 -18.25 -41.75
C TRP A 64 -17.42 -17.21 -41.75
N PRO A 65 -17.01 -16.61 -42.90
CA PRO A 65 -15.96 -15.60 -42.90
C PRO A 65 -16.28 -14.37 -42.04
N ALA A 66 -17.53 -13.88 -42.10
CA ALA A 66 -17.98 -12.81 -41.21
C ALA A 66 -17.96 -13.24 -39.74
N MET A 67 -18.42 -14.45 -39.42
CA MET A 67 -18.39 -14.95 -38.04
C MET A 67 -16.96 -14.99 -37.47
N ILE A 68 -15.98 -15.46 -38.26
CA ILE A 68 -14.57 -15.53 -37.85
C ILE A 68 -13.99 -14.13 -37.60
N ILE A 69 -14.21 -13.21 -38.54
CA ILE A 69 -13.72 -11.82 -38.42
C ILE A 69 -14.39 -11.13 -37.23
N CYS A 70 -15.71 -11.21 -37.11
CA CYS A 70 -16.45 -10.62 -35.99
C CYS A 70 -16.04 -11.23 -34.64
N GLY A 71 -15.82 -12.55 -34.58
CA GLY A 71 -15.36 -13.22 -33.36
C GLY A 71 -13.97 -12.74 -32.92
N GLN A 72 -13.01 -12.64 -33.84
CA GLN A 72 -11.68 -12.11 -33.51
C GLN A 72 -11.72 -10.63 -33.13
N LEU A 73 -12.52 -9.81 -33.85
CA LEU A 73 -12.69 -8.41 -33.51
C LEU A 73 -13.38 -8.22 -32.15
N LEU A 74 -14.33 -9.08 -31.78
CA LEU A 74 -14.97 -9.06 -30.47
C LEU A 74 -13.98 -9.39 -29.36
N LEU A 75 -13.16 -10.44 -29.53
CA LEU A 75 -12.11 -10.78 -28.58
C LEU A 75 -11.09 -9.65 -28.42
N GLN A 76 -10.69 -9.02 -29.52
CA GLN A 76 -9.82 -7.84 -29.49
C GLN A 76 -10.49 -6.66 -28.79
N ALA A 77 -11.76 -6.36 -29.11
CA ALA A 77 -12.51 -5.30 -28.46
C ALA A 77 -12.64 -5.52 -26.95
N LEU A 78 -12.81 -6.77 -26.49
CA LEU A 78 -12.81 -7.12 -25.08
C LEU A 78 -11.43 -6.90 -24.43
N ALA A 79 -10.35 -7.37 -25.07
CA ALA A 79 -8.99 -7.22 -24.54
C ALA A 79 -8.59 -5.73 -24.43
N TRP A 80 -8.75 -4.99 -25.52
CA TRP A 80 -8.44 -3.56 -25.60
C TRP A 80 -9.41 -2.71 -24.79
N GLY A 81 -10.68 -3.10 -24.70
CA GLY A 81 -11.68 -2.42 -23.89
C GLY A 81 -11.36 -2.53 -22.40
N LEU A 82 -11.01 -3.74 -21.94
CA LEU A 82 -10.57 -3.97 -20.56
C LEU A 82 -9.28 -3.19 -20.28
N PHE A 83 -8.29 -3.27 -21.17
CA PHE A 83 -7.04 -2.52 -21.04
C PHE A 83 -7.27 -1.00 -20.99
N ALA A 84 -8.07 -0.44 -21.92
CA ALA A 84 -8.36 0.99 -21.96
C ALA A 84 -9.14 1.43 -20.71
N TRP A 85 -10.07 0.62 -20.23
CA TRP A 85 -10.77 0.88 -18.98
C TRP A 85 -9.80 0.91 -17.79
N LEU A 86 -8.92 -0.08 -17.67
CA LEU A 86 -7.87 -0.12 -16.65
C LEU A 86 -6.89 1.05 -16.76
N GLN A 87 -6.64 1.56 -17.98
CA GLN A 87 -5.82 2.75 -18.20
C GLN A 87 -6.49 4.03 -17.68
N THR A 88 -7.82 4.13 -17.83
CA THR A 88 -8.56 5.31 -17.38
C THR A 88 -8.75 5.36 -15.87
N GLN A 89 -8.74 4.21 -15.20
CA GLN A 89 -8.86 4.11 -13.75
C GLN A 89 -7.46 4.07 -13.14
N ARG A 90 -7.19 4.78 -12.03
CA ARG A 90 -5.89 4.70 -11.31
C ARG A 90 -5.71 3.38 -10.53
N GLY A 91 -6.42 2.34 -10.95
CA GLY A 91 -6.61 1.09 -10.21
C GLY A 91 -8.09 0.84 -9.93
N VAL A 92 -8.52 -0.40 -10.11
CA VAL A 92 -9.88 -0.85 -9.81
C VAL A 92 -9.81 -1.83 -8.65
N ALA A 93 -10.25 -1.40 -7.47
CA ALA A 93 -10.33 -2.25 -6.29
C ALA A 93 -11.41 -3.32 -6.45
N LEU A 94 -11.11 -4.55 -6.04
CA LEU A 94 -12.14 -5.55 -5.84
C LEU A 94 -13.03 -5.16 -4.65
N PRO A 95 -14.32 -5.54 -4.69
CA PRO A 95 -15.18 -5.47 -3.50
C PRO A 95 -14.54 -6.20 -2.32
N TYR A 96 -14.62 -5.63 -1.12
CA TYR A 96 -13.96 -6.11 0.10
C TYR A 96 -14.08 -7.63 0.34
N ARG A 97 -15.25 -8.22 0.09
CA ARG A 97 -15.47 -9.67 0.23
C ARG A 97 -14.63 -10.50 -0.75
N LEU A 98 -14.54 -10.06 -2.01
CA LEU A 98 -13.76 -10.73 -3.05
C LEU A 98 -12.27 -10.50 -2.86
N ALA A 99 -11.86 -9.30 -2.46
CA ALA A 99 -10.48 -9.03 -2.07
C ALA A 99 -10.04 -9.95 -0.91
N GLY A 100 -10.91 -10.14 0.09
CA GLY A 100 -10.65 -11.05 1.22
C GLY A 100 -10.52 -12.50 0.79
N GLN A 101 -11.38 -12.96 -0.13
CA GLN A 101 -11.27 -14.29 -0.73
C GLN A 101 -10.00 -14.45 -1.56
N ALA A 102 -9.60 -13.43 -2.33
CA ALA A 102 -8.37 -13.44 -3.11
C ALA A 102 -7.13 -13.52 -2.23
N LYS A 103 -7.12 -12.78 -1.11
CA LYS A 103 -6.05 -12.86 -0.11
C LYS A 103 -5.99 -14.22 0.58
N ALA A 104 -7.14 -14.78 0.95
CA ALA A 104 -7.22 -16.06 1.65
C ALA A 104 -6.89 -17.27 0.75
N HIS A 105 -7.29 -17.22 -0.53
CA HIS A 105 -7.15 -18.34 -1.47
C HIS A 105 -6.62 -17.87 -2.84
N PRO A 106 -5.36 -17.40 -2.91
CA PRO A 106 -4.80 -16.87 -4.16
C PRO A 106 -4.76 -17.93 -5.28
N HIS A 107 -4.59 -19.20 -4.92
CA HIS A 107 -4.60 -20.32 -5.87
C HIS A 107 -5.96 -20.53 -6.55
N ILE A 108 -7.09 -20.29 -5.85
CA ILE A 108 -8.43 -20.44 -6.44
C ILE A 108 -8.66 -19.31 -7.45
N VAL A 109 -8.30 -18.08 -7.09
CA VAL A 109 -8.44 -16.92 -7.98
C VAL A 109 -7.57 -17.10 -9.24
N ASP A 110 -6.33 -17.54 -9.06
CA ASP A 110 -5.43 -17.83 -10.17
C ASP A 110 -5.96 -18.94 -11.08
N TRP A 111 -6.54 -19.99 -10.51
CA TRP A 111 -7.17 -21.09 -11.25
C TRP A 111 -8.39 -20.62 -12.06
N ILE A 112 -9.28 -19.83 -11.45
CA ILE A 112 -10.45 -19.25 -12.14
C ILE A 112 -10.01 -18.36 -13.30
N ALA A 113 -9.05 -17.46 -13.07
CA ALA A 113 -8.50 -16.59 -14.10
C ALA A 113 -7.86 -17.41 -15.23
N THR A 114 -7.14 -18.49 -14.90
CA THR A 114 -6.55 -19.41 -15.88
C THR A 114 -7.60 -20.13 -16.72
N ILE A 115 -8.71 -20.57 -16.13
CA ILE A 115 -9.81 -21.21 -16.87
C ILE A 115 -10.43 -20.24 -17.87
N ILE A 116 -10.79 -19.03 -17.42
CA ILE A 116 -11.38 -18.01 -18.28
C ILE A 116 -10.41 -17.67 -19.42
N ALA A 117 -9.13 -17.46 -19.09
CA ALA A 117 -8.09 -17.17 -20.07
C ALA A 117 -7.91 -18.31 -21.09
N THR A 118 -7.97 -19.57 -20.63
CA THR A 118 -7.85 -20.76 -21.49
C THR A 118 -9.05 -20.87 -22.43
N ILE A 119 -10.27 -20.58 -21.95
CA ILE A 119 -11.47 -20.57 -22.79
C ILE A 119 -11.35 -19.49 -23.87
N LEU A 120 -10.94 -18.27 -23.51
CA LEU A 120 -10.77 -17.17 -24.48
C LEU A 120 -9.67 -17.47 -25.51
N ALA A 121 -8.52 -18.00 -25.07
CA ALA A 121 -7.44 -18.43 -25.95
C ALA A 121 -7.87 -19.59 -26.86
N PHE A 122 -8.62 -20.55 -26.33
CA PHE A 122 -9.16 -21.68 -27.10
C PHE A 122 -10.12 -21.21 -28.20
N VAL A 123 -11.06 -20.31 -27.88
CA VAL A 123 -11.98 -19.72 -28.87
C VAL A 123 -11.20 -18.94 -29.94
N SER A 124 -10.23 -18.10 -29.55
CA SER A 124 -9.37 -17.39 -30.52
C SER A 124 -8.64 -18.36 -31.45
N THR A 125 -8.12 -19.46 -30.88
CA THR A 125 -7.39 -20.47 -31.65
C THR A 125 -8.32 -21.28 -32.55
N LEU A 126 -9.55 -21.61 -32.14
CA LEU A 126 -10.54 -22.26 -32.99
C LEU A 126 -10.90 -21.38 -34.19
N LEU A 127 -11.14 -20.09 -33.96
CA LEU A 127 -11.43 -19.13 -35.03
C LEU A 127 -10.24 -19.00 -36.00
N PHE A 128 -9.01 -19.03 -35.49
CA PHE A 128 -7.79 -19.06 -36.30
C PHE A 128 -7.68 -20.34 -37.14
N SER A 129 -7.84 -21.52 -36.53
CA SER A 129 -7.80 -22.82 -37.23
C SER A 129 -8.86 -22.89 -38.34
N HIS A 130 -10.10 -22.51 -38.04
CA HIS A 130 -11.17 -22.45 -39.05
C HIS A 130 -10.88 -21.41 -40.13
N GLY A 131 -10.31 -20.26 -39.77
CA GLY A 131 -9.86 -19.24 -40.71
C GLY A 131 -8.85 -19.78 -41.71
N ILE A 132 -7.84 -20.53 -41.25
CA ILE A 132 -6.87 -21.20 -42.11
C ILE A 132 -7.54 -22.26 -42.97
N CYS A 133 -8.33 -23.18 -42.40
CA CYS A 133 -8.96 -24.25 -43.19
C CYS A 133 -9.82 -23.68 -44.33
N LYS A 134 -10.61 -22.63 -44.06
CA LYS A 134 -11.42 -21.97 -45.08
C LYS A 134 -10.56 -21.21 -46.10
N SER A 135 -9.52 -20.52 -45.64
CA SER A 135 -8.54 -19.87 -46.51
C SER A 135 -7.91 -20.86 -47.50
N THR A 136 -7.43 -22.01 -47.01
CA THR A 136 -6.86 -23.09 -47.83
C THR A 136 -7.88 -23.67 -48.81
N THR A 137 -9.10 -23.95 -48.36
CA THR A 137 -10.18 -24.51 -49.21
C THR A 137 -10.51 -23.57 -50.37
N LEU A 138 -10.63 -22.28 -50.10
CA LEU A 138 -10.92 -21.28 -51.12
C LEU A 138 -9.75 -21.14 -52.11
N HIS A 139 -8.51 -21.18 -51.62
CA HIS A 139 -7.33 -21.05 -52.48
C HIS A 139 -7.16 -22.23 -53.44
N MET A 140 -7.36 -23.47 -52.95
CA MET A 140 -7.34 -24.67 -53.80
C MET A 140 -8.44 -24.67 -54.86
N ARG A 141 -9.55 -23.96 -54.66
CA ARG A 141 -10.63 -23.89 -55.64
C ARG A 141 -10.34 -22.90 -56.78
N GLY A 142 -9.63 -21.81 -56.50
CA GLY A 142 -9.43 -20.72 -57.46
C GLY A 142 -8.14 -20.83 -58.25
N ASP A 143 -7.02 -20.61 -57.58
CA ASP A 143 -5.69 -20.49 -58.22
C ASP A 143 -4.85 -21.77 -58.09
N GLY A 144 -5.33 -22.73 -57.28
CA GLY A 144 -4.57 -23.89 -56.87
C GLY A 144 -3.53 -23.53 -55.81
N MET A 145 -3.06 -24.56 -55.12
CA MET A 145 -2.10 -24.37 -54.04
C MET A 145 -1.00 -25.41 -54.16
N SER A 146 0.26 -24.97 -54.06
CA SER A 146 1.37 -25.92 -54.04
C SER A 146 1.19 -26.92 -52.91
N MET A 147 1.55 -28.19 -53.15
CA MET A 147 1.42 -29.27 -52.17
C MET A 147 2.05 -28.90 -50.82
N THR A 148 3.15 -28.14 -50.83
CA THR A 148 3.79 -27.70 -49.59
C THR A 148 3.10 -26.57 -48.89
N ALA A 149 2.55 -25.60 -49.61
CA ALA A 149 1.69 -24.60 -48.99
C ALA A 149 0.46 -25.29 -48.38
N PHE A 150 -0.14 -26.23 -49.11
CA PHE A 150 -1.27 -27.03 -48.65
C PHE A 150 -0.96 -27.81 -47.36
N VAL A 151 0.08 -28.64 -47.37
CA VAL A 151 0.53 -29.41 -46.19
C VAL A 151 0.88 -28.48 -45.03
N SER A 152 1.50 -27.33 -45.31
CA SER A 152 1.86 -26.36 -44.27
C SER A 152 0.63 -25.71 -43.66
N SER A 153 -0.36 -25.35 -44.46
CA SER A 153 -1.62 -24.79 -43.96
C SER A 153 -2.42 -25.79 -43.15
N VAL A 154 -2.48 -27.06 -43.57
CA VAL A 154 -3.10 -28.14 -42.77
C VAL A 154 -2.35 -28.32 -41.45
N LYS A 155 -1.01 -28.38 -41.48
CA LYS A 155 -0.21 -28.50 -40.27
C LYS A 155 -0.37 -27.31 -39.32
N LEU A 156 -0.48 -26.09 -39.86
CA LEU A 156 -0.73 -24.88 -39.08
C LEU A 156 -2.14 -24.87 -38.48
N SER A 157 -3.17 -25.33 -39.21
CA SER A 157 -4.54 -25.38 -38.70
C SER A 157 -4.70 -26.43 -37.59
N THR A 158 -3.97 -27.56 -37.67
CA THR A 158 -3.91 -28.60 -36.63
C THR A 158 -2.94 -28.30 -35.48
N ARG A 159 -2.31 -27.12 -35.47
CA ARG A 159 -1.36 -26.68 -34.42
C ARG A 159 -0.12 -27.59 -34.32
N SER A 160 0.30 -28.19 -35.44
CA SER A 160 1.50 -29.02 -35.48
C SER A 160 2.73 -28.21 -35.90
N LEU A 161 3.87 -28.52 -35.28
CA LEU A 161 5.14 -27.85 -35.60
C LEU A 161 5.70 -28.36 -36.94
N ILE A 162 6.08 -27.45 -37.81
CA ILE A 162 6.75 -27.77 -39.08
C ILE A 162 8.24 -27.54 -38.86
N TRP A 163 9.01 -28.62 -38.72
CA TRP A 163 10.47 -28.53 -38.65
C TRP A 163 11.10 -28.91 -39.99
N ASP A 164 11.34 -27.91 -40.84
CA ASP A 164 12.06 -28.08 -42.10
C ASP A 164 13.26 -27.11 -42.16
N ARG A 165 14.47 -27.67 -42.12
CA ARG A 165 15.73 -26.91 -42.17
C ARG A 165 15.93 -26.19 -43.50
N LYS A 166 15.34 -26.69 -44.60
CA LYS A 166 15.41 -26.03 -45.91
C LYS A 166 14.52 -24.79 -45.97
N ARG A 167 13.54 -24.67 -45.05
CA ARG A 167 12.54 -23.60 -45.01
C ARG A 167 12.48 -22.95 -43.64
N GLU A 168 13.59 -22.32 -43.26
CA GLU A 168 13.74 -21.68 -41.96
C GLU A 168 12.61 -20.67 -41.67
N ARG A 169 12.17 -19.89 -42.66
CA ARG A 169 11.06 -18.92 -42.50
C ARG A 169 9.74 -19.59 -42.13
N LEU A 170 9.43 -20.73 -42.74
CA LEU A 170 8.20 -21.47 -42.48
C LEU A 170 8.28 -22.17 -41.12
N SER A 171 9.45 -22.71 -40.77
CA SER A 171 9.70 -23.32 -39.46
C SER A 171 9.56 -22.29 -38.34
N VAL A 172 10.12 -21.09 -38.50
CA VAL A 172 9.96 -19.97 -37.56
C VAL A 172 8.51 -19.52 -37.45
N LEU A 173 7.79 -19.38 -38.57
CA LEU A 173 6.36 -19.02 -38.55
C LEU A 173 5.54 -20.09 -37.83
N SER A 174 5.78 -21.38 -38.11
CA SER A 174 5.07 -22.49 -37.46
C SER A 174 5.38 -22.56 -35.96
N LEU A 175 6.61 -22.28 -35.55
CA LEU A 175 7.00 -22.18 -34.15
C LEU A 175 6.31 -21.01 -33.48
N ALA A 176 6.27 -19.83 -34.12
CA ALA A 176 5.59 -18.67 -33.58
C ALA A 176 4.09 -18.93 -33.39
N VAL A 177 3.42 -19.49 -34.41
CA VAL A 177 2.00 -19.87 -34.31
C VAL A 177 1.79 -20.93 -33.23
N PHE A 178 2.66 -21.93 -33.14
CA PHE A 178 2.60 -22.95 -32.10
C PHE A 178 2.74 -22.36 -30.69
N LEU A 179 3.67 -21.43 -30.46
CA LEU A 179 3.84 -20.77 -29.17
C LEU A 179 2.65 -19.86 -28.83
N LEU A 180 2.18 -19.08 -29.82
CA LEU A 180 1.02 -18.20 -29.66
C LEU A 180 -0.22 -19.00 -29.26
N THR A 181 -0.47 -20.12 -29.95
CA THR A 181 -1.65 -20.98 -29.71
C THR A 181 -1.49 -21.95 -28.53
N GLY A 182 -0.25 -22.31 -28.17
CA GLY A 182 0.06 -23.34 -27.17
C GLY A 182 0.05 -22.85 -25.73
N GLY A 183 0.16 -21.55 -25.47
CA GLY A 183 0.08 -21.04 -24.10
C GLY A 183 0.29 -19.54 -23.94
N VAL A 184 0.95 -18.87 -24.88
CA VAL A 184 1.24 -17.43 -24.75
C VAL A 184 -0.06 -16.60 -24.76
N GLN A 185 -1.06 -16.99 -25.55
CA GLN A 185 -2.39 -16.37 -25.47
C GLN A 185 -3.06 -16.54 -24.11
N THR A 186 -3.01 -17.76 -23.54
CA THR A 186 -3.57 -18.02 -22.21
C THR A 186 -2.85 -17.18 -21.15
N ALA A 187 -1.53 -17.08 -21.23
CA ALA A 187 -0.74 -16.24 -20.32
C ALA A 187 -1.13 -14.76 -20.43
N GLY A 188 -1.29 -14.23 -21.65
CA GLY A 188 -1.70 -12.83 -21.86
C GLY A 188 -3.11 -12.53 -21.33
N TRP A 189 -4.08 -13.40 -21.61
CA TRP A 189 -5.43 -13.26 -21.07
C TRP A 189 -5.47 -13.41 -19.54
N LYS A 190 -4.70 -14.35 -18.99
CA LYS A 190 -4.61 -14.56 -17.56
C LYS A 190 -4.02 -13.33 -16.89
N ALA A 191 -2.91 -12.80 -17.40
CA ALA A 191 -2.25 -11.63 -16.83
C ALA A 191 -3.20 -10.41 -16.78
N LEU A 192 -4.01 -10.23 -17.82
CA LEU A 192 -5.00 -9.15 -17.91
C LEU A 192 -6.19 -9.32 -16.94
N ILE A 193 -6.60 -10.55 -16.63
CA ILE A 193 -7.80 -10.86 -15.83
C ILE A 193 -7.46 -11.11 -14.35
N THR A 194 -6.26 -11.59 -14.03
CA THR A 194 -5.87 -11.89 -12.65
C THR A 194 -5.75 -10.59 -11.85
N PRO A 195 -6.45 -10.46 -10.71
CA PRO A 195 -6.25 -9.34 -9.80
C PRO A 195 -4.94 -9.52 -9.01
N TYR A 196 -4.25 -8.41 -8.74
CA TYR A 196 -3.01 -8.34 -7.97
C TYR A 196 -3.21 -7.54 -6.69
N ALA A 197 -2.25 -7.63 -5.77
CA ALA A 197 -2.21 -6.73 -4.61
C ALA A 197 -1.95 -5.30 -5.12
N ILE A 198 -2.77 -4.36 -4.68
CA ILE A 198 -2.70 -2.95 -5.05
C ILE A 198 -2.87 -2.08 -3.80
N ASP A 199 -2.10 -1.00 -3.77
CA ASP A 199 -2.12 -0.05 -2.67
C ASP A 199 -2.73 1.25 -3.17
N PHE A 200 -3.83 1.65 -2.54
CA PHE A 200 -4.40 2.99 -2.74
C PHE A 200 -3.85 3.92 -1.69
N TYR A 201 -3.57 5.16 -2.09
CA TYR A 201 -3.24 6.21 -1.14
C TYR A 201 -4.09 7.45 -1.39
N GLY A 202 -4.40 8.16 -0.30
CA GLY A 202 -5.12 9.42 -0.37
C GLY A 202 -4.79 10.33 0.81
N PRO A 203 -5.03 11.65 0.64
CA PRO A 203 -4.82 12.60 1.72
C PRO A 203 -5.82 12.37 2.86
N ILE A 204 -5.34 12.54 4.07
CA ILE A 204 -6.15 12.61 5.28
C ILE A 204 -5.86 13.92 6.00
N VAL A 205 -6.89 14.46 6.64
CA VAL A 205 -6.80 15.67 7.44
C VAL A 205 -7.44 15.42 8.80
N GLY A 206 -6.82 16.00 9.81
CA GLY A 206 -7.32 15.97 11.18
C GLY A 206 -7.05 17.29 11.87
N HIS A 207 -7.47 17.35 13.13
CA HIS A 207 -7.17 18.46 14.01
C HIS A 207 -6.52 17.91 15.27
N GLU A 208 -5.51 18.62 15.77
CA GLU A 208 -4.91 18.35 17.07
C GLU A 208 -4.76 19.65 17.85
N ILE A 209 -4.42 19.55 19.12
CA ILE A 209 -4.15 20.71 19.98
C ILE A 209 -2.73 21.22 19.72
N ASP A 210 -2.62 22.53 19.54
CA ASP A 210 -1.37 23.26 19.37
C ASP A 210 -0.78 23.66 20.74
N LEU A 211 0.25 22.95 21.16
CA LEU A 211 1.03 23.19 22.37
C LEU A 211 1.87 24.46 22.31
N SER A 212 2.07 25.05 21.11
CA SER A 212 2.88 26.26 20.96
C SER A 212 2.13 27.54 21.33
N LYS A 213 0.79 27.47 21.40
CA LYS A 213 -0.06 28.60 21.76
C LYS A 213 -0.39 28.55 23.26
N PRO A 214 -0.44 29.71 23.94
CA PRO A 214 -0.92 29.76 25.31
C PRO A 214 -2.40 29.34 25.34
N LEU A 215 -2.78 28.49 26.28
CA LEU A 215 -4.18 28.12 26.52
C LEU A 215 -4.88 29.33 27.16
N GLN A 216 -5.64 30.09 26.37
CA GLN A 216 -6.14 31.42 26.78
C GLN A 216 -7.41 31.43 27.66
N GLN A 217 -8.06 30.29 27.95
CA GLN A 217 -9.48 30.36 28.38
C GLN A 217 -9.99 29.45 29.50
N ASN A 218 -9.19 28.55 30.11
CA ASN A 218 -9.70 27.77 31.25
C ASN A 218 -8.56 27.24 32.13
N ASP A 219 -8.06 28.10 33.02
CA ASP A 219 -7.09 27.69 34.06
C ASP A 219 -7.63 26.49 34.86
N GLU A 220 -8.95 26.41 35.09
CA GLU A 220 -9.57 25.27 35.78
C GLU A 220 -9.44 23.93 35.02
N VAL A 221 -9.54 23.93 33.69
CA VAL A 221 -9.40 22.70 32.89
C VAL A 221 -7.94 22.30 32.80
N VAL A 222 -7.05 23.27 32.66
CA VAL A 222 -5.60 23.03 32.69
C VAL A 222 -5.21 22.47 34.05
N ASP A 223 -5.63 23.09 35.15
CA ASP A 223 -5.38 22.62 36.51
C ASP A 223 -5.99 21.24 36.74
N PHE A 224 -7.20 20.97 36.24
CA PHE A 224 -7.79 19.63 36.32
C PHE A 224 -6.95 18.59 35.57
N CYS A 225 -6.57 18.86 34.32
CA CYS A 225 -5.78 17.94 33.51
C CYS A 225 -4.36 17.74 34.07
N VAL A 226 -3.77 18.79 34.64
CA VAL A 226 -2.46 18.77 35.27
C VAL A 226 -2.53 17.99 36.59
N VAL A 227 -3.44 18.35 37.51
CA VAL A 227 -3.49 17.82 38.89
C VAL A 227 -4.21 16.47 38.99
N ASN A 228 -5.40 16.33 38.41
CA ASN A 228 -6.20 15.10 38.50
C ASN A 228 -5.87 14.10 37.38
N GLY A 229 -5.44 14.60 36.22
CA GLY A 229 -5.11 13.75 35.08
C GLY A 229 -3.81 12.97 35.23
N THR A 230 -2.93 13.34 36.16
CA THR A 230 -1.61 12.69 36.34
C THR A 230 -1.46 11.99 37.70
N SER A 231 -2.44 12.14 38.59
CA SER A 231 -2.42 11.56 39.94
C SER A 231 -3.13 10.21 40.05
N GLN A 232 -3.72 9.69 38.97
CA GLN A 232 -4.34 8.36 39.00
C GLN A 232 -3.29 7.25 38.88
N PRO A 233 -3.39 6.17 39.69
CA PRO A 233 -2.44 5.06 39.66
C PRO A 233 -2.22 4.43 38.27
N ALA A 234 -3.25 4.42 37.42
CA ALA A 234 -3.17 3.88 36.08
C ALA A 234 -2.21 4.67 35.15
N PHE A 235 -2.11 5.99 35.34
CA PHE A 235 -1.20 6.82 34.55
C PHE A 235 0.25 6.62 34.98
N ILE A 236 0.50 6.42 36.27
CA ILE A 236 1.84 6.14 36.81
C ILE A 236 2.40 4.84 36.22
N VAL A 237 1.56 3.81 36.06
CA VAL A 237 1.99 2.56 35.38
C VAL A 237 2.35 2.86 33.93
N GLY A 238 1.51 3.62 33.20
CA GLY A 238 1.81 4.02 31.83
C GLY A 238 3.08 4.87 31.67
N GLU A 239 3.33 5.79 32.60
CA GLU A 239 4.54 6.62 32.67
C GLU A 239 5.79 5.76 32.85
N THR A 240 5.78 4.89 33.87
CA THR A 240 6.92 4.02 34.17
C THR A 240 7.20 3.00 33.08
N ASP A 241 6.15 2.46 32.43
CA ASP A 241 6.30 1.55 31.29
C ASP A 241 6.77 2.28 30.02
N SER A 242 6.32 3.51 29.76
CA SER A 242 6.84 4.35 28.68
C SER A 242 8.32 4.70 28.88
N GLY A 243 8.70 5.09 30.10
CA GLY A 243 10.10 5.33 30.45
C GLY A 243 10.97 4.09 30.29
N TYR A 244 10.51 2.94 30.80
CA TYR A 244 11.19 1.67 30.62
C TYR A 244 11.32 1.32 29.13
N ALA A 245 10.26 1.52 28.35
CA ALA A 245 10.27 1.20 26.94
C ALA A 245 11.26 2.07 26.14
N ALA A 246 11.33 3.37 26.45
CA ALA A 246 12.25 4.31 25.83
C ALA A 246 13.71 3.97 26.18
N ALA A 247 13.99 3.69 27.46
CA ALA A 247 15.31 3.27 27.91
C ALA A 247 15.74 1.92 27.32
N LYS A 248 14.81 0.97 27.16
CA LYS A 248 15.08 -0.31 26.48
C LYS A 248 15.41 -0.12 25.00
N GLY A 249 14.73 0.79 24.32
CA GLY A 249 14.98 1.10 22.90
C GLY A 249 16.40 1.62 22.63
N GLU A 250 17.04 2.22 23.63
CA GLU A 250 18.43 2.69 23.56
C GLU A 250 19.46 1.54 23.53
N LEU A 251 19.13 0.40 24.14
CA LEU A 251 20.07 -0.70 24.35
C LEU A 251 20.29 -1.57 23.11
N SER A 252 19.36 -1.58 22.16
CA SER A 252 19.58 -2.17 20.85
C SER A 252 18.51 -1.77 19.85
N GLU A 253 18.94 -1.42 18.64
CA GLU A 253 18.06 -1.29 17.47
C GLU A 253 17.26 -2.58 17.17
N SER A 254 17.71 -3.73 17.68
CA SER A 254 17.10 -5.05 17.42
C SER A 254 15.96 -5.44 18.38
N PHE A 255 15.73 -4.71 19.47
CA PHE A 255 14.65 -5.05 20.42
C PHE A 255 13.49 -4.04 20.31
N PRO A 256 12.44 -4.35 19.53
CA PRO A 256 11.25 -3.51 19.51
C PRO A 256 10.65 -3.47 20.92
N SER A 257 10.56 -2.27 21.46
CA SER A 257 10.03 -2.04 22.80
C SER A 257 8.60 -1.56 22.67
N LEU A 258 7.65 -2.49 22.74
CA LEU A 258 6.23 -2.17 22.63
C LEU A 258 5.62 -2.06 24.02
N PHE A 259 4.89 -0.97 24.25
CA PHE A 259 4.06 -0.83 25.45
C PHE A 259 2.66 -0.37 25.05
N THR A 260 1.66 -0.77 25.83
CA THR A 260 0.24 -0.50 25.51
C THR A 260 -0.39 0.31 26.61
N VAL A 261 -0.92 1.48 26.25
CA VAL A 261 -1.64 2.37 27.15
C VAL A 261 -2.80 2.98 26.36
N MET A 262 -3.95 3.21 27.01
CA MET A 262 -5.18 3.70 26.35
C MET A 262 -5.70 2.82 25.19
N ASP A 263 -5.50 1.51 25.25
CA ASP A 263 -5.80 0.59 24.14
C ASP A 263 -5.04 0.95 22.83
N GLN A 264 -3.92 1.65 22.95
CA GLN A 264 -3.00 1.99 21.88
C GLN A 264 -1.62 1.41 22.21
N THR A 265 -0.99 0.79 21.22
CA THR A 265 0.35 0.24 21.37
C THR A 265 1.35 1.21 20.74
N PHE A 266 2.31 1.67 21.52
CA PHE A 266 3.38 2.57 21.06
C PHE A 266 4.68 1.80 20.90
N ASN A 267 5.48 2.20 19.92
CA ASN A 267 6.83 1.69 19.72
C ASN A 267 7.86 2.63 20.35
N ILE A 268 8.66 2.11 21.29
CA ILE A 268 9.70 2.77 22.06
C ILE A 268 9.16 3.85 23.00
N SER A 269 8.48 4.86 22.49
CA SER A 269 7.88 5.94 23.27
C SER A 269 6.67 6.53 22.54
N THR A 270 5.91 7.38 23.24
CA THR A 270 4.82 8.14 22.63
C THR A 270 5.30 9.30 21.77
N GLY A 271 6.51 9.84 21.97
CA GLY A 271 6.95 11.07 21.29
C GLY A 271 6.13 12.32 21.66
N GLY A 272 5.31 12.27 22.72
CA GLY A 272 4.43 13.36 23.12
C GLY A 272 3.25 13.62 22.19
N ILE A 273 2.88 12.63 21.37
CA ILE A 273 1.74 12.76 20.45
C ILE A 273 0.45 12.28 21.11
N PHE A 274 -0.66 12.87 20.67
CA PHE A 274 -1.96 12.30 20.94
C PHE A 274 -2.32 11.28 19.85
N PRO A 275 -2.67 10.03 20.19
CA PRO A 275 -3.05 9.02 19.19
C PRO A 275 -4.32 9.47 18.45
N LEU A 276 -4.19 9.73 17.15
CA LEU A 276 -5.32 10.10 16.30
C LEU A 276 -5.89 8.85 15.63
N THR A 277 -7.22 8.74 15.61
CA THR A 277 -7.91 7.55 15.07
C THR A 277 -8.81 7.93 13.90
N LEU A 278 -8.77 7.11 12.84
CA LEU A 278 -9.67 7.25 11.67
C LEU A 278 -11.12 6.88 11.98
N PHE A 279 -11.34 6.05 12.99
CA PHE A 279 -12.66 5.58 13.40
C PHE A 279 -12.85 5.85 14.88
N ALA A 280 -14.02 6.37 15.26
CA ALA A 280 -14.36 6.59 16.65
C ALA A 280 -14.22 5.26 17.40
N ARG A 281 -13.40 5.25 18.46
CA ARG A 281 -13.22 4.09 19.32
C ARG A 281 -13.93 4.32 20.63
N SER A 282 -14.60 3.29 21.12
CA SER A 282 -15.09 3.30 22.49
C SER A 282 -13.89 3.30 23.42
N SER A 283 -13.65 4.41 24.13
CA SER A 283 -12.69 4.46 25.21
C SER A 283 -13.47 4.64 26.49
N ARG A 284 -13.33 3.70 27.43
CA ARG A 284 -13.91 3.83 28.76
C ARG A 284 -12.99 4.58 29.72
N ALA A 285 -11.79 4.97 29.28
CA ALA A 285 -10.66 4.88 30.19
C ALA A 285 -10.07 6.21 30.66
N TRP A 286 -10.53 7.40 30.24
CA TRP A 286 -9.67 8.58 30.40
C TRP A 286 -10.29 9.73 31.20
N PHE A 287 -11.37 10.37 30.75
CA PHE A 287 -11.89 11.54 31.46
C PHE A 287 -13.43 11.57 31.39
N ARG A 288 -14.09 11.37 32.54
CA ARG A 288 -15.54 11.54 32.86
C ARG A 288 -16.58 11.26 31.75
N ASN A 289 -17.48 10.29 31.95
CA ASN A 289 -18.74 10.00 31.20
C ASN A 289 -18.69 9.91 29.65
N THR A 290 -17.58 10.24 28.99
CA THR A 290 -17.43 10.07 27.55
C THR A 290 -16.92 8.65 27.28
N THR A 291 -17.77 7.83 26.66
CA THR A 291 -17.44 6.43 26.35
C THR A 291 -16.73 6.27 25.02
N THR A 292 -16.40 7.38 24.34
CA THR A 292 -15.91 7.39 22.96
C THR A 292 -14.86 8.48 22.74
N VAL A 293 -13.69 8.11 22.24
CA VAL A 293 -12.76 9.07 21.62
C VAL A 293 -13.26 9.31 20.20
N PRO A 294 -13.63 10.55 19.83
CA PRO A 294 -14.14 10.83 18.49
C PRO A 294 -13.06 10.56 17.43
N ALA A 295 -13.50 10.25 16.20
CA ALA A 295 -12.58 10.18 15.07
C ALA A 295 -12.01 11.58 14.82
N THR A 296 -10.71 11.75 15.07
CA THR A 296 -10.03 13.05 14.94
C THR A 296 -9.43 13.28 13.56
N VAL A 297 -9.48 12.25 12.70
CA VAL A 297 -8.95 12.29 11.34
C VAL A 297 -10.00 11.75 10.37
N LYS A 298 -10.16 12.43 9.23
CA LYS A 298 -11.05 12.02 8.15
C LYS A 298 -10.27 11.93 6.85
N SER A 299 -10.63 10.95 6.02
CA SER A 299 -10.14 10.93 4.66
C SER A 299 -10.88 11.96 3.81
N VAL A 300 -10.11 12.73 3.06
CA VAL A 300 -10.66 13.71 2.09
C VAL A 300 -11.03 13.02 0.78
N ALA A 301 -10.41 11.86 0.51
CA ALA A 301 -10.64 11.09 -0.70
C ALA A 301 -11.65 9.97 -0.47
N ASP A 302 -12.50 9.74 -1.46
CA ASP A 302 -13.34 8.54 -1.55
C ASP A 302 -12.46 7.33 -1.87
N LEU A 303 -11.85 6.76 -0.83
CA LEU A 303 -11.00 5.59 -0.94
C LEU A 303 -11.83 4.30 -0.79
N PRO A 304 -11.49 3.23 -1.53
CA PRO A 304 -12.17 1.95 -1.40
C PRO A 304 -11.90 1.31 -0.04
N ARG A 305 -12.78 0.40 0.40
CA ARG A 305 -12.55 -0.39 1.62
C ARG A 305 -11.44 -1.42 1.38
N GLY A 306 -10.29 -1.25 2.02
CA GLY A 306 -9.19 -2.22 1.97
C GLY A 306 -9.28 -3.34 2.96
N LEU A 307 -8.41 -4.33 2.78
CA LEU A 307 -8.18 -5.45 3.70
C LEU A 307 -7.28 -5.05 4.85
N GLY A 308 -6.35 -4.13 4.59
CA GLY A 308 -5.51 -3.46 5.56
C GLY A 308 -5.56 -1.96 5.30
N SER A 309 -5.30 -1.19 6.33
CA SER A 309 -5.07 0.24 6.20
C SER A 309 -4.01 0.66 7.20
N TRP A 310 -3.12 1.52 6.74
CA TRP A 310 -2.14 2.18 7.59
C TRP A 310 -2.05 3.64 7.15
N TYR A 311 -1.67 4.53 8.06
CA TYR A 311 -1.62 5.94 7.73
C TYR A 311 -0.43 6.63 8.36
N LEU A 312 0.09 7.61 7.63
CA LEU A 312 1.11 8.54 8.09
C LEU A 312 0.46 9.87 8.40
N LEU A 313 0.77 10.46 9.55
CA LEU A 313 0.30 11.78 9.94
C LEU A 313 1.50 12.61 10.39
N ASN A 314 1.52 13.88 9.99
CA ASN A 314 2.39 14.86 10.60
C ASN A 314 1.68 15.44 11.82
N GLN A 315 2.25 15.20 12.99
CA GLN A 315 1.71 15.63 14.26
C GLN A 315 2.73 16.43 15.05
N GLN A 316 2.24 17.29 15.92
CA GLN A 316 3.02 17.97 16.92
C GLN A 316 3.23 17.00 18.10
N GLY A 317 4.49 16.63 18.29
CA GLY A 317 4.97 15.92 19.47
C GLY A 317 5.47 16.88 20.54
N PHE A 318 5.77 16.30 21.69
CA PHE A 318 6.44 16.98 22.79
C PHE A 318 7.47 16.04 23.38
N THR A 319 8.71 16.46 23.37
CA THR A 319 9.83 15.70 23.91
C THR A 319 10.61 16.56 24.87
N ALA A 320 11.63 15.99 25.49
CA ALA A 320 12.58 16.74 26.26
C ALA A 320 13.99 16.24 25.99
N GLU A 321 14.91 17.20 25.91
CA GLU A 321 16.33 16.92 25.97
C GLU A 321 16.69 16.73 27.44
N VAL A 322 17.05 15.50 27.81
CA VAL A 322 17.50 15.15 29.15
C VAL A 322 19.00 14.97 29.10
N SER A 323 19.72 15.65 29.99
CA SER A 323 21.15 15.46 30.20
C SER A 323 21.37 15.09 31.66
N CYS A 324 21.90 13.90 31.91
CA CYS A 324 22.16 13.41 33.27
C CYS A 324 23.67 13.43 33.55
N GLU A 325 24.04 14.04 34.67
CA GLU A 325 25.42 14.18 35.13
C GLU A 325 25.55 13.66 36.57
N LEU A 326 26.77 13.30 36.97
CA LEU A 326 27.05 13.00 38.37
C LEU A 326 26.89 14.27 39.20
N TRP A 327 26.30 14.13 40.39
CA TRP A 327 26.09 15.27 41.27
C TRP A 327 27.42 15.81 41.78
N ASP A 328 27.68 17.08 41.50
CA ASP A 328 28.79 17.86 42.05
C ASP A 328 28.29 18.80 43.15
N PRO A 329 28.66 18.57 44.43
CA PRO A 329 28.21 19.42 45.53
C PRO A 329 28.74 20.85 45.45
N ASP A 330 29.80 21.13 44.67
CA ASP A 330 30.33 22.49 44.48
C ASP A 330 29.51 23.32 43.48
N ILE A 331 28.75 22.65 42.61
CA ILE A 331 27.99 23.27 41.51
C ILE A 331 26.50 23.33 41.79
N PHE A 332 25.96 22.36 42.54
CA PHE A 332 24.53 22.16 42.73
C PHE A 332 24.07 22.45 44.16
N PRO A 333 22.77 22.79 44.38
CA PRO A 333 22.28 23.09 45.71
C PRO A 333 22.51 21.91 46.67
N PRO A 334 22.89 22.18 47.93
CA PRO A 334 23.12 21.14 48.90
C PRO A 334 21.82 20.34 49.14
N LEU A 335 22.00 19.03 49.35
CA LEU A 335 20.94 18.14 49.81
C LEU A 335 20.91 18.18 51.34
N PHE A 336 19.79 18.63 51.89
CA PHE A 336 19.57 18.63 53.32
C PHE A 336 18.88 17.33 53.74
N THR A 337 19.28 16.79 54.89
CA THR A 337 18.73 15.56 55.46
C THR A 337 18.27 15.84 56.89
N GLN A 338 17.07 15.38 57.24
CA GLN A 338 16.52 15.46 58.60
C GLN A 338 15.98 14.09 58.97
N ASN A 339 16.57 13.52 60.01
CA ASN A 339 16.13 12.24 60.53
C ASN A 339 15.07 12.49 61.60
N THR A 340 13.85 12.00 61.35
CA THR A 340 12.72 12.07 62.27
C THR A 340 12.38 10.66 62.76
N THR A 341 12.31 10.47 64.07
CA THR A 341 11.82 9.21 64.66
C THR A 341 10.30 9.13 64.50
N VAL A 342 9.80 8.01 64.00
CA VAL A 342 8.36 7.76 63.89
C VAL A 342 7.79 7.54 65.27
N LYS A 343 7.09 8.56 65.74
CA LYS A 343 6.32 8.48 66.98
C LYS A 343 4.87 8.19 66.64
N ASP A 344 4.26 7.35 67.44
CA ASP A 344 2.82 7.20 67.52
C ASP A 344 2.20 8.56 67.77
N TRP A 345 1.33 8.98 66.87
CA TRP A 345 0.63 10.25 66.95
C TRP A 345 -0.24 10.34 68.21
N ALA A 346 -0.69 9.20 68.75
CA ALA A 346 -1.53 9.15 69.95
C ALA A 346 -0.72 9.17 71.26
N THR A 347 0.44 8.50 71.29
CA THR A 347 1.19 8.27 72.54
C THR A 347 2.51 9.02 72.61
N ASN A 348 2.96 9.65 71.52
CA ASN A 348 4.33 10.17 71.35
C ASN A 348 5.45 9.15 71.63
N ALA A 349 5.09 7.87 71.82
CA ALA A 349 6.02 6.76 71.96
C ALA A 349 6.45 6.27 70.57
N PRO A 350 7.60 5.60 70.42
CA PRO A 350 7.96 4.98 69.15
C PRO A 350 6.87 3.98 68.71
N LEU A 351 6.39 4.07 67.47
CA LEU A 351 5.30 3.22 66.94
C LEU A 351 5.66 1.72 66.88
N LEU A 352 6.95 1.40 66.87
CA LEU A 352 7.49 0.05 66.71
C LEU A 352 8.70 -0.14 67.66
N PRO A 353 8.96 -1.38 68.14
CA PRO A 353 10.07 -1.68 69.08
C PRO A 353 11.46 -1.42 68.49
N ASN A 354 11.58 -1.31 67.17
CA ASN A 354 12.76 -0.82 66.48
C ASN A 354 12.44 0.61 66.05
N ASN A 355 13.12 1.61 66.60
CA ASN A 355 12.93 3.03 66.28
C ASN A 355 13.04 3.29 64.77
N LEU A 356 11.93 3.16 64.02
CA LEU A 356 11.90 3.56 62.62
C LEU A 356 12.23 5.05 62.58
N THR A 357 13.36 5.38 61.98
CA THR A 357 13.74 6.75 61.69
C THR A 357 13.51 6.96 60.20
N TYR A 358 12.64 7.90 59.87
CA TYR A 358 12.51 8.39 58.51
C TYR A 358 13.54 9.48 58.29
N SER A 359 14.39 9.33 57.28
CA SER A 359 15.16 10.47 56.77
C SER A 359 14.31 11.20 55.75
N THR A 360 14.02 12.48 55.99
CA THR A 360 13.49 13.38 54.98
C THR A 360 14.64 14.10 54.29
N LEU A 361 14.72 13.93 52.98
CA LEU A 361 15.63 14.68 52.13
C LEU A 361 14.89 15.84 51.49
N TRP A 362 15.48 17.03 51.45
CA TRP A 362 14.98 18.17 50.67
C TRP A 362 16.13 18.99 50.10
N SER A 363 15.84 19.82 49.11
CA SER A 363 16.80 20.75 48.52
C SER A 363 16.16 22.13 48.41
N GLU A 364 16.96 23.17 48.62
CA GLU A 364 16.54 24.55 48.33
C GLU A 364 16.78 24.82 46.85
N CYS A 365 15.77 24.52 46.04
CA CYS A 365 15.71 25.02 44.68
C CYS A 365 15.62 26.56 44.80
N GLY A 366 16.57 27.31 44.20
CA GLY A 366 16.71 28.78 44.38
C GLY A 366 15.44 29.60 44.12
N PRO A 367 15.44 30.94 44.13
CA PRO A 367 14.20 31.73 44.04
C PRO A 367 13.43 31.46 42.73
N VAL A 368 12.50 30.51 42.74
CA VAL A 368 11.66 30.15 41.59
C VAL A 368 10.37 30.95 41.68
N THR A 369 10.05 31.68 40.62
CA THR A 369 9.00 32.71 40.60
C THR A 369 7.58 32.20 40.29
N LYS A 370 7.34 30.88 40.16
CA LYS A 370 6.01 30.38 39.72
C LYS A 370 5.53 29.03 40.27
N PHE A 371 6.35 28.28 41.03
CA PHE A 371 5.98 26.93 41.50
C PHE A 371 6.05 26.83 43.03
N PRO A 372 4.98 26.40 43.73
CA PRO A 372 4.96 26.27 45.19
C PRO A 372 5.63 24.98 45.72
N LEU A 373 6.51 24.37 44.93
CA LEU A 373 7.14 23.08 45.26
C LEU A 373 8.55 23.32 45.82
N ASN A 374 8.63 23.93 47.00
CA ASN A 374 9.92 24.24 47.64
C ASN A 374 10.53 23.03 48.39
N GLN A 375 9.78 21.95 48.60
CA GLN A 375 10.25 20.78 49.36
C GLN A 375 9.59 19.51 48.82
N THR A 376 10.39 18.54 48.38
CA THR A 376 9.92 17.17 48.10
C THR A 376 10.47 16.29 49.19
N TYR A 377 9.64 15.51 49.89
CA TYR A 377 10.07 14.63 50.97
C TYR A 377 10.29 13.22 50.44
N ALA A 378 11.49 12.68 50.66
CA ALA A 378 11.71 11.23 50.61
C ALA A 378 11.51 10.63 52.01
N TYR A 379 10.98 9.41 52.11
CA TYR A 379 10.90 8.68 53.39
C TYR A 379 11.76 7.42 53.30
N THR A 380 12.78 7.31 54.14
CA THR A 380 13.70 6.15 54.13
C THR A 380 13.85 5.57 55.53
N LEU A 381 13.89 4.25 55.63
CA LEU A 381 14.31 3.57 56.86
C LEU A 381 15.84 3.64 56.94
N THR A 382 16.36 4.32 57.96
CA THR A 382 17.80 4.53 58.21
C THR A 382 18.68 3.28 58.17
N ASP A 383 18.12 2.10 58.44
CA ASP A 383 18.85 0.82 58.45
C ASP A 383 18.72 0.02 57.13
N GLN A 384 18.01 0.53 56.13
CA GLN A 384 17.85 -0.13 54.83
C GLN A 384 18.62 0.66 53.75
N PRO A 385 19.72 0.12 53.20
CA PRO A 385 20.49 0.79 52.15
C PRO A 385 19.75 0.82 50.80
N ASN A 386 18.54 0.25 50.72
CA ASN A 386 17.79 0.02 49.49
C ASN A 386 16.80 1.15 49.19
N PHE A 387 17.21 2.41 49.32
CA PHE A 387 16.36 3.55 48.99
C PHE A 387 16.98 4.40 47.88
N LEU A 388 16.12 4.90 46.99
CA LEU A 388 16.44 5.94 46.01
C LEU A 388 15.51 7.12 46.28
N SER A 389 16.07 8.22 46.78
CA SER A 389 15.32 9.47 46.91
C SER A 389 15.41 10.26 45.62
N MET A 390 14.28 10.84 45.20
CA MET A 390 14.22 11.70 44.04
C MET A 390 13.68 13.07 44.46
N ILE A 391 14.30 14.15 44.00
CA ILE A 391 13.91 15.53 44.30
C ILE A 391 13.80 16.28 42.99
N ALA A 392 12.78 17.12 42.88
CA ALA A 392 12.49 17.83 41.66
C ALA A 392 12.60 19.34 41.89
N CYS A 393 13.48 20.01 41.14
CA CYS A 393 13.80 21.42 41.27
C CYS A 393 13.55 22.17 39.95
N PRO A 394 12.50 22.99 39.86
CA PRO A 394 12.31 23.86 38.70
C PRO A 394 13.38 24.98 38.66
N SER A 395 13.84 25.30 37.46
CA SER A 395 14.70 26.45 37.15
C SER A 395 14.01 27.35 36.12
N GLN A 396 14.60 28.53 35.82
CA GLN A 396 14.01 29.47 34.86
C GLN A 396 13.92 28.88 33.44
N ASP A 397 14.98 28.19 33.01
CA ASP A 397 15.14 27.67 31.64
C ASP A 397 15.21 26.14 31.55
N SER A 398 15.09 25.44 32.68
CA SER A 398 15.13 23.97 32.72
C SER A 398 14.46 23.40 33.97
N TYR A 399 14.25 22.09 33.99
CA TYR A 399 13.80 21.36 35.16
C TYR A 399 14.87 20.37 35.61
N LYS A 400 15.26 20.39 36.88
CA LYS A 400 16.33 19.54 37.41
C LYS A 400 15.74 18.44 38.29
N LEU A 401 16.10 17.19 38.02
CA LEU A 401 15.75 16.02 38.82
C LEU A 401 17.01 15.50 39.49
N ILE A 402 17.01 15.44 40.81
CA ILE A 402 18.13 14.93 41.60
C ILE A 402 17.77 13.53 42.08
N PHE A 403 18.57 12.55 41.69
CA PHE A 403 18.50 11.18 42.14
C PHE A 403 19.62 10.95 43.15
N ASN A 404 19.27 10.54 44.37
CA ASN A 404 20.24 10.23 45.39
C ASN A 404 20.10 8.77 45.81
N ALA A 405 20.91 7.93 45.17
CA ALA A 405 21.18 6.57 45.61
C ALA A 405 22.37 6.63 46.56
N GLY A 406 22.19 6.25 47.82
CA GLY A 406 23.30 6.18 48.77
C GLY A 406 24.45 5.30 48.27
N PRO A 407 25.64 5.35 48.91
CA PRO A 407 26.82 4.57 48.49
C PRO A 407 26.65 3.05 48.65
N THR A 408 25.56 2.59 49.26
CA THR A 408 25.29 1.19 49.56
C THR A 408 23.89 0.80 49.07
N GLY A 409 23.63 -0.51 48.95
CA GLY A 409 22.31 -1.04 48.62
C GLY A 409 22.09 -1.41 47.15
N ILE A 410 20.86 -1.83 46.84
CA ILE A 410 20.50 -2.40 45.53
C ILE A 410 20.47 -1.39 44.39
N TYR A 411 20.41 -0.08 44.68
CA TYR A 411 20.34 0.99 43.68
C TYR A 411 21.68 1.73 43.50
N ARG A 412 22.78 1.24 44.08
CA ARG A 412 24.11 1.86 43.99
C ARG A 412 24.62 2.11 42.56
N PHE A 413 24.05 1.42 41.57
CA PHE A 413 24.41 1.56 40.17
C PHE A 413 23.99 2.91 39.55
N ILE A 414 23.04 3.62 40.16
CA ILE A 414 22.53 4.92 39.69
C ILE A 414 23.48 6.07 40.09
N ALA A 415 24.25 5.91 41.16
CA ALA A 415 25.00 6.98 41.85
C ALA A 415 24.10 8.18 42.21
N THR A 416 24.65 9.19 42.87
CA THR A 416 23.95 10.47 43.04
C THR A 416 24.09 11.26 41.74
N THR A 417 22.98 11.47 41.03
CA THR A 417 22.95 12.07 39.70
C THR A 417 21.95 13.20 39.62
N ILE A 418 22.22 14.16 38.75
CA ILE A 418 21.32 15.25 38.43
C ILE A 418 20.99 15.22 36.94
N CYS A 419 19.70 15.16 36.63
CA CYS A 419 19.20 15.17 35.28
C CYS A 419 18.53 16.51 34.99
N THR A 420 19.06 17.24 34.00
CA THR A 420 18.48 18.49 33.52
C THR A 420 17.60 18.20 32.33
N LEU A 421 16.33 18.60 32.42
CA LEU A 421 15.28 18.43 31.43
C LEU A 421 14.99 19.78 30.76
N THR A 422 15.15 19.82 29.44
CA THR A 422 14.82 20.96 28.60
C THR A 422 13.68 20.58 27.64
N PRO A 423 12.45 21.06 27.87
CA PRO A 423 11.30 20.68 27.06
C PRO A 423 11.36 21.26 25.64
N LYS A 424 10.93 20.47 24.65
CA LYS A 424 10.93 20.80 23.22
C LYS A 424 9.62 20.35 22.57
N ILE A 425 9.02 21.22 21.77
CA ILE A 425 7.95 20.83 20.84
C ILE A 425 8.61 20.32 19.57
N THR A 426 8.19 19.15 19.11
CA THR A 426 8.68 18.54 17.87
C THR A 426 7.57 18.39 16.86
N ASN A 427 7.92 18.37 15.58
CA ASN A 427 7.02 17.88 14.54
C ASN A 427 7.46 16.47 14.15
N VAL A 428 6.60 15.49 14.38
CA VAL A 428 6.85 14.08 14.15
C VAL A 428 5.97 13.53 13.05
N GLU A 429 6.57 12.77 12.15
CA GLU A 429 5.82 11.91 11.25
C GLU A 429 5.51 10.60 11.97
N VAL A 430 4.23 10.30 12.13
CA VAL A 430 3.73 9.16 12.89
C VAL A 430 3.09 8.17 11.94
N SER A 431 3.53 6.91 12.03
CA SER A 431 2.94 5.79 11.31
C SER A 431 2.00 5.00 12.22
N TYR A 432 0.77 4.83 11.77
CA TYR A 432 -0.25 4.01 12.39
C TYR A 432 -0.43 2.73 11.58
N TYR A 433 0.24 1.66 11.99
CA TYR A 433 0.25 0.38 11.29
C TYR A 433 -0.26 -0.74 12.18
N SER A 434 -1.36 -1.39 11.77
CA SER A 434 -1.93 -2.56 12.46
C SER A 434 -2.20 -2.35 13.98
N GLY A 435 -2.54 -1.14 14.39
CA GLY A 435 -2.78 -0.80 15.80
C GLY A 435 -1.53 -0.45 16.60
N VAL A 436 -0.35 -0.45 15.97
CA VAL A 436 0.90 0.04 16.54
C VAL A 436 1.19 1.44 16.01
N ILE A 437 1.55 2.34 16.93
CA ILE A 437 1.91 3.72 16.66
C ILE A 437 3.44 3.82 16.71
N ASN A 438 4.03 4.22 15.59
CA ASN A 438 5.47 4.36 15.45
C ASN A 438 5.84 5.79 15.06
N THR A 439 6.75 6.40 15.81
CA THR A 439 7.32 7.71 15.46
C THR A 439 8.47 7.49 14.46
N VAL A 440 8.26 7.88 13.20
CA VAL A 440 9.19 7.56 12.10
C VAL A 440 10.37 8.53 12.06
N SER A 441 10.11 9.83 12.20
CA SER A 441 11.16 10.85 12.15
C SER A 441 10.78 12.14 12.87
N ASN A 442 11.77 12.78 13.50
CA ASN A 442 11.68 14.15 14.02
C ASN A 442 12.08 15.13 12.90
N THR A 443 11.12 15.89 12.39
CA THR A 443 11.34 16.83 11.27
C THR A 443 11.83 18.20 11.75
N SER A 444 11.48 18.60 12.97
CA SER A 444 11.95 19.83 13.62
C SER A 444 11.77 19.77 15.13
N ALA A 445 12.57 20.55 15.86
CA ALA A 445 12.44 20.74 17.30
C ALA A 445 12.55 22.24 17.65
N LYS A 446 11.65 22.74 18.49
CA LYS A 446 11.63 24.12 18.97
C LYS A 446 11.57 24.14 20.49
N ALA A 447 12.41 24.95 21.13
CA ALA A 447 12.35 25.18 22.57
C ALA A 447 11.00 25.79 22.97
N VAL A 448 10.49 25.39 24.14
CA VAL A 448 9.19 25.82 24.66
C VAL A 448 9.41 26.76 25.84
N ASP A 449 8.52 27.74 26.00
CA ASP A 449 8.46 28.52 27.23
C ASP A 449 8.07 27.63 28.43
N ILE A 450 8.79 27.76 29.53
CA ILE A 450 8.59 26.94 30.74
C ILE A 450 7.33 27.32 31.50
N GLY A 451 6.81 28.52 31.26
CA GLY A 451 5.47 28.90 31.71
C GLY A 451 4.33 28.30 30.88
N GLY A 452 4.64 27.62 29.78
CA GLY A 452 3.63 27.02 28.90
C GLY A 452 2.89 25.84 29.54
N PRO A 453 1.62 25.59 29.19
CA PRO A 453 0.82 24.53 29.79
C PRO A 453 1.35 23.12 29.50
N ALA A 454 1.96 22.89 28.33
CA ALA A 454 2.62 21.63 28.02
C ALA A 454 3.81 21.37 28.95
N THR A 455 4.62 22.40 29.20
CA THR A 455 5.74 22.35 30.13
C THR A 455 5.25 22.14 31.56
N LEU A 456 4.17 22.82 31.95
CA LEU A 456 3.54 22.67 33.26
C LEU A 456 3.06 21.23 33.48
N ALA A 457 2.41 20.64 32.48
CA ALA A 457 1.95 19.25 32.53
C ALA A 457 3.13 18.27 32.65
N ALA A 458 4.18 18.44 31.84
CA ALA A 458 5.39 17.63 31.93
C ALA A 458 6.05 17.72 33.32
N ILE A 459 6.20 18.93 33.85
CA ILE A 459 6.79 19.19 35.17
C ILE A 459 5.95 18.57 36.28
N ASN A 460 4.63 18.79 36.26
CA ASN A 460 3.76 18.26 37.30
C ASN A 460 3.73 16.73 37.30
N THR A 461 3.81 16.12 36.11
CA THR A 461 3.84 14.67 36.00
C THR A 461 5.16 14.09 36.51
N LEU A 462 6.29 14.72 36.20
CA LEU A 462 7.57 14.33 36.78
C LEU A 462 7.58 14.48 38.30
N HIS A 463 6.96 15.55 38.82
CA HIS A 463 6.80 15.72 40.26
C HIS A 463 5.95 14.61 40.89
N ASN A 464 4.83 14.25 40.26
CA ASN A 464 3.97 13.15 40.71
C ASN A 464 4.68 11.80 40.62
N MET A 465 5.40 11.53 39.52
CA MET A 465 6.24 10.34 39.39
C MET A 465 7.25 10.28 40.54
N VAL A 466 7.94 11.39 40.84
CA VAL A 466 8.88 11.48 41.95
C VAL A 466 8.21 11.15 43.28
N PHE A 467 7.01 11.68 43.52
CA PHE A 467 6.27 11.44 44.77
C PHE A 467 5.80 9.98 44.89
N PHE A 468 5.19 9.42 43.84
CA PHE A 468 4.57 8.09 43.89
C PHE A 468 5.53 6.93 43.67
N ALA A 469 6.67 7.16 43.02
CA ALA A 469 7.66 6.11 42.80
C ALA A 469 8.47 5.77 44.06
N GLN A 470 8.44 6.62 45.09
CA GLN A 470 9.18 6.43 46.33
C GLN A 470 8.37 5.60 47.34
N ALA A 471 8.92 4.45 47.76
CA ALA A 471 8.42 3.67 48.88
C ALA A 471 9.53 3.49 49.94
N ALA A 472 9.14 3.08 51.15
CA ALA A 472 10.07 2.97 52.28
C ALA A 472 11.22 1.96 52.06
N VAL A 473 11.04 0.99 51.14
CA VAL A 473 11.98 -0.12 50.90
C VAL A 473 12.27 -0.36 49.41
N SER A 474 11.62 0.37 48.52
CA SER A 474 11.74 0.19 47.07
C SER A 474 11.48 1.49 46.33
N ASN A 475 11.88 1.55 45.07
CA ASN A 475 11.56 2.67 44.21
C ASN A 475 11.22 2.11 42.82
N SER A 476 10.00 2.36 42.33
CA SER A 476 9.51 1.73 41.09
C SER A 476 10.32 2.13 39.86
N VAL A 477 10.82 3.37 39.80
CA VAL A 477 11.72 3.85 38.75
C VAL A 477 13.05 3.10 38.83
N ALA A 478 13.63 3.01 40.03
CA ALA A 478 14.89 2.34 40.27
C ALA A 478 14.83 0.83 39.99
N ASP A 479 13.71 0.19 40.34
CA ASP A 479 13.48 -1.24 40.11
C ASP A 479 13.40 -1.57 38.61
N LYS A 480 12.72 -0.71 37.83
CA LYS A 480 12.64 -0.82 36.36
C LYS A 480 14.02 -0.61 35.72
N LEU A 481 14.76 0.43 36.12
CA LEU A 481 16.13 0.66 35.65
C LEU A 481 17.07 -0.48 36.03
N LYS A 482 16.94 -1.01 37.26
CA LYS A 482 17.71 -2.18 37.71
C LYS A 482 17.41 -3.41 36.85
N SER A 483 16.16 -3.60 36.45
CA SER A 483 15.77 -4.68 35.53
C SER A 483 16.41 -4.53 34.16
N LEU A 484 16.52 -3.30 33.61
CA LEU A 484 17.22 -3.04 32.36
C LEU A 484 18.71 -3.31 32.48
N VAL A 485 19.32 -2.82 33.56
CA VAL A 485 20.73 -3.03 33.88
C VAL A 485 21.06 -4.52 34.03
N ALA A 486 20.15 -5.32 34.61
CA ALA A 486 20.30 -6.76 34.73
C ALA A 486 20.16 -7.52 33.40
N GLU A 487 19.53 -6.92 32.39
CA GLU A 487 19.38 -7.48 31.03
C GLU A 487 20.65 -7.26 30.18
N ILE A 488 21.46 -6.25 30.51
CA ILE A 488 22.74 -5.97 29.88
C ILE A 488 23.79 -6.90 30.50
N ASP A 489 24.42 -7.77 29.71
CA ASP A 489 25.52 -8.61 30.18
C ASP A 489 26.57 -7.75 30.90
N GLY A 490 26.87 -8.11 32.15
CA GLY A 490 27.49 -7.23 33.15
C GLY A 490 28.89 -6.69 32.83
N GLU A 491 29.50 -7.06 31.70
CA GLU A 491 30.79 -6.52 31.26
C GLU A 491 30.69 -5.14 30.57
N VAL A 492 29.51 -4.70 30.14
CA VAL A 492 29.33 -3.44 29.37
C VAL A 492 28.78 -2.28 30.23
N LEU A 493 28.46 -2.51 31.51
CA LEU A 493 27.80 -1.50 32.33
C LEU A 493 28.76 -0.41 32.83
N THR A 494 28.88 0.67 32.05
CA THR A 494 29.59 1.89 32.47
C THR A 494 28.63 2.89 33.09
N TYR A 495 29.11 3.79 33.96
CA TYR A 495 28.29 4.89 34.51
C TYR A 495 27.62 5.71 33.39
N ASN A 496 28.33 5.94 32.28
CA ASN A 496 27.78 6.62 31.11
C ASN A 496 26.58 5.88 30.48
N THR A 497 26.57 4.54 30.56
CA THR A 497 25.43 3.75 30.08
C THR A 497 24.23 3.93 30.99
N THR A 498 24.42 3.90 32.32
CA THR A 498 23.34 4.17 33.28
C THR A 498 22.77 5.57 33.11
N LEU A 499 23.63 6.60 32.94
CA LEU A 499 23.19 7.97 32.70
C LEU A 499 22.34 8.07 31.43
N ARG A 500 22.79 7.49 30.31
CA ARG A 500 22.00 7.44 29.06
C ARG A 500 20.66 6.73 29.23
N LEU A 501 20.63 5.62 29.98
CA LEU A 501 19.38 4.93 30.29
C LEU A 501 18.42 5.80 31.10
N MET A 502 18.93 6.56 32.06
CA MET A 502 18.13 7.52 32.83
C MET A 502 17.62 8.66 31.96
N GLU A 503 18.46 9.19 31.06
CA GLU A 503 18.07 10.23 30.10
C GLU A 503 16.88 9.79 29.25
N GLN A 504 16.98 8.60 28.63
CA GLN A 504 15.91 8.06 27.81
C GLN A 504 14.68 7.68 28.63
N TYR A 505 14.86 7.19 29.87
CA TYR A 505 13.74 6.89 30.77
C TYR A 505 12.93 8.16 31.09
N ILE A 506 13.59 9.22 31.55
CA ILE A 506 12.95 10.49 31.92
C ILE A 506 12.30 11.13 30.68
N ARG A 507 12.96 11.03 29.52
CA ARG A 507 12.39 11.48 28.25
C ARG A 507 11.10 10.71 27.91
N GLY A 508 11.10 9.38 28.01
CA GLY A 508 9.93 8.54 27.73
C GLY A 508 8.76 8.82 28.68
N VAL A 509 9.04 9.09 29.96
CA VAL A 509 8.03 9.54 30.94
C VAL A 509 7.45 10.89 30.51
N THR A 510 8.31 11.84 30.16
CA THR A 510 7.90 13.21 29.78
C THR A 510 7.03 13.23 28.51
N GLU A 511 7.42 12.43 27.51
CA GLU A 511 6.67 12.24 26.27
C GLU A 511 5.28 11.64 26.58
N PHE A 512 5.21 10.59 27.40
CA PHE A 512 3.92 9.99 27.77
C PHE A 512 3.02 10.95 28.54
N SER A 513 3.57 11.65 29.52
CA SER A 513 2.87 12.64 30.35
C SER A 513 2.17 13.68 29.49
N THR A 514 2.88 14.19 28.49
CA THR A 514 2.32 15.21 27.60
C THR A 514 1.28 14.63 26.65
N SER A 515 1.41 13.36 26.27
CA SER A 515 0.40 12.64 25.48
C SER A 515 -0.91 12.48 26.27
N VAL A 516 -0.83 12.14 27.56
CA VAL A 516 -1.98 12.08 28.48
C VAL A 516 -2.62 13.47 28.62
N PHE A 517 -1.79 14.51 28.76
CA PHE A 517 -2.26 15.89 28.86
C PHE A 517 -3.00 16.34 27.60
N LYS A 518 -2.44 16.10 26.40
CA LYS A 518 -3.12 16.35 25.12
C LYS A 518 -4.43 15.58 25.02
N ALA A 519 -4.47 14.33 25.49
CA ALA A 519 -5.69 13.53 25.53
C ALA A 519 -6.77 14.15 26.43
N CYS A 520 -6.36 14.62 27.62
CA CYS A 520 -7.26 15.31 28.54
C CYS A 520 -7.84 16.57 27.91
N LEU A 521 -6.98 17.46 27.39
CA LEU A 521 -7.45 18.69 26.75
C LEU A 521 -8.36 18.43 25.54
N SER A 522 -8.06 17.38 24.75
CA SER A 522 -8.88 17.01 23.59
C SER A 522 -10.28 16.55 23.99
N ALA A 523 -10.43 15.97 25.19
CA ALA A 523 -11.74 15.55 25.70
C ALA A 523 -12.63 16.72 26.15
N TYR A 524 -12.04 17.90 26.40
CA TYR A 524 -12.77 19.11 26.85
C TYR A 524 -13.03 20.12 25.71
N GLU A 525 -12.82 19.73 24.44
CA GLU A 525 -13.14 20.53 23.23
C GLU A 525 -12.70 22.01 23.32
N VAL A 526 -11.42 22.24 23.65
CA VAL A 526 -10.85 23.61 23.67
C VAL A 526 -10.67 24.10 22.23
N ASP A 527 -11.75 24.62 21.63
CA ASP A 527 -11.86 24.97 20.19
C ASP A 527 -10.84 26.01 19.70
N THR A 528 -10.29 26.82 20.60
CA THR A 528 -9.47 28.00 20.22
C THR A 528 -8.00 27.70 19.94
N THR A 529 -7.51 26.49 20.21
CA THR A 529 -6.07 26.15 20.09
C THR A 529 -5.78 24.97 19.17
N SER A 530 -6.68 24.62 18.25
CA SER A 530 -6.40 23.54 17.29
C SER A 530 -5.45 23.94 16.16
N VAL A 531 -4.62 22.98 15.70
CA VAL A 531 -3.84 23.02 14.47
C VAL A 531 -4.27 21.89 13.55
N MET A 532 -4.31 22.18 12.25
CA MET A 532 -4.65 21.17 11.24
C MET A 532 -3.47 20.23 11.05
N THR A 533 -3.73 18.93 11.12
CA THR A 533 -2.75 17.87 10.82
C THR A 533 -3.06 17.26 9.46
N GLU A 534 -2.02 17.08 8.66
CA GLU A 534 -2.12 16.49 7.33
C GLU A 534 -1.37 15.17 7.28
N GLY A 535 -1.85 14.25 6.46
CA GLY A 535 -1.24 12.95 6.31
C GLY A 535 -1.64 12.21 5.05
N ARG A 536 -1.26 10.94 5.00
CA ARG A 536 -1.58 10.01 3.91
C ARG A 536 -2.12 8.71 4.49
N LEU A 537 -3.29 8.30 4.02
CA LEU A 537 -3.86 6.98 4.28
C LEU A 537 -3.48 6.06 3.13
N PHE A 538 -2.99 4.89 3.49
CA PHE A 538 -2.65 3.79 2.60
C PHE A 538 -3.62 2.64 2.86
N ILE A 539 -4.12 2.05 1.79
CA ILE A 539 -5.13 1.02 1.81
C ILE A 539 -4.64 -0.13 0.95
N ASP A 540 -4.43 -1.27 1.60
CA ASP A 540 -3.95 -2.48 0.96
C ASP A 540 -5.18 -3.31 0.54
N THR A 541 -5.29 -3.61 -0.75
CA THR A 541 -6.39 -4.42 -1.28
C THR A 541 -5.94 -5.25 -2.49
N PHE A 542 -6.87 -6.03 -3.06
CA PHE A 542 -6.64 -6.70 -4.34
C PHE A 542 -7.47 -6.02 -5.42
N GLY A 543 -6.96 -6.01 -6.64
CA GLY A 543 -7.66 -5.42 -7.78
C GLY A 543 -6.82 -5.43 -9.04
N TRP A 544 -7.22 -4.62 -10.00
CA TRP A 544 -6.49 -4.46 -11.26
C TRP A 544 -5.82 -3.11 -11.28
N ILE A 545 -4.52 -3.09 -11.53
CA ILE A 545 -3.74 -1.88 -11.75
C ILE A 545 -3.00 -2.01 -13.06
N HIS A 546 -2.93 -0.92 -13.82
CA HIS A 546 -2.07 -0.87 -14.98
C HIS A 546 -0.61 -0.74 -14.54
N ALA A 547 0.10 -1.86 -14.51
CA ALA A 547 1.52 -1.89 -14.21
C ALA A 547 2.33 -1.56 -15.48
N SER A 548 2.28 -0.28 -15.89
CA SER A 548 3.16 0.28 -16.94
C SER A 548 3.05 -0.39 -18.33
N PHE A 549 4.01 -0.05 -19.20
CA PHE A 549 4.20 -0.59 -20.57
C PHE A 549 4.20 -2.12 -20.65
N LEU A 550 4.49 -2.84 -19.57
CA LEU A 550 4.45 -4.31 -19.54
C LEU A 550 3.07 -4.87 -19.85
N THR A 551 2.01 -4.22 -19.35
CA THR A 551 0.62 -4.61 -19.61
C THR A 551 0.26 -4.56 -21.11
N PHE A 552 0.98 -3.78 -21.93
CA PHE A 552 0.79 -3.75 -23.39
C PHE A 552 1.32 -5.04 -24.06
N PHE A 553 2.43 -5.59 -23.56
CA PHE A 553 3.00 -6.83 -24.11
C PHE A 553 2.06 -8.03 -23.93
N GLU A 554 1.22 -8.00 -22.90
CA GLU A 554 0.20 -9.03 -22.64
C GLU A 554 -0.86 -9.10 -23.76
N LEU A 555 -1.10 -8.00 -24.48
CA LEU A 555 -2.05 -7.92 -25.59
C LEU A 555 -1.47 -8.36 -26.93
N ILE A 556 -0.15 -8.30 -27.11
CA ILE A 556 0.51 -8.61 -28.39
C ILE A 556 0.14 -10.01 -28.92
N PRO A 557 0.14 -11.09 -28.12
CA PRO A 557 -0.17 -12.43 -28.61
C PRO A 557 -1.59 -12.53 -29.19
N SER A 558 -2.57 -11.89 -28.54
CA SER A 558 -3.95 -11.88 -29.03
C SER A 558 -4.06 -11.05 -30.31
N LEU A 559 -3.43 -9.87 -30.34
CA LEU A 559 -3.44 -8.95 -31.48
C LEU A 559 -2.82 -9.60 -32.73
N VAL A 560 -1.64 -10.22 -32.59
CA VAL A 560 -0.93 -10.89 -33.68
C VAL A 560 -1.79 -12.02 -34.27
N MET A 561 -2.41 -12.82 -33.41
CA MET A 561 -3.30 -13.90 -33.84
C MET A 561 -4.56 -13.38 -34.55
N ALA A 562 -5.16 -12.29 -34.06
CA ALA A 562 -6.29 -11.65 -34.73
C ALA A 562 -5.90 -11.10 -36.11
N ILE A 563 -4.74 -10.42 -36.23
CA ILE A 563 -4.22 -9.90 -37.49
C ILE A 563 -3.99 -11.03 -38.49
N PHE A 564 -3.32 -12.12 -38.09
CA PHE A 564 -3.10 -13.27 -38.97
C PHE A 564 -4.40 -13.94 -39.40
N THR A 565 -5.35 -14.11 -38.49
CA THR A 565 -6.67 -14.70 -38.82
C THR A 565 -7.42 -13.83 -39.83
N ILE A 566 -7.53 -12.53 -39.55
CA ILE A 566 -8.25 -11.58 -40.42
C ILE A 566 -7.56 -11.49 -41.78
N TYR A 567 -6.23 -11.40 -41.80
CA TYR A 567 -5.46 -11.38 -43.04
C TYR A 567 -5.69 -12.64 -43.89
N ALA A 568 -5.65 -13.84 -43.29
CA ALA A 568 -5.89 -15.10 -43.99
C ALA A 568 -7.29 -15.19 -44.62
N VAL A 569 -8.31 -14.70 -43.91
CA VAL A 569 -9.70 -14.71 -44.40
C VAL A 569 -9.92 -13.62 -45.46
N VAL A 570 -9.47 -12.38 -45.22
CA VAL A 570 -9.70 -11.26 -46.14
C VAL A 570 -8.98 -11.46 -47.48
N THR A 571 -7.72 -11.91 -47.45
CA THR A 571 -6.95 -12.14 -48.68
C THR A 571 -7.57 -13.22 -49.57
N THR A 572 -8.13 -14.27 -48.97
CA THR A 572 -8.75 -15.36 -49.74
C THR A 572 -10.12 -15.01 -50.27
N VAL A 573 -10.96 -14.33 -49.48
CA VAL A 573 -12.27 -13.83 -49.94
C VAL A 573 -12.11 -12.76 -51.03
N SER A 574 -11.05 -11.95 -50.99
CA SER A 574 -10.82 -10.90 -52.00
C SER A 574 -10.39 -11.44 -53.36
N ARG A 575 -9.73 -12.61 -53.40
CA ARG A 575 -9.15 -13.18 -54.63
C ARG A 575 -10.11 -14.12 -55.37
N HIS A 576 -11.08 -14.70 -54.69
CA HIS A 576 -11.94 -15.73 -55.27
C HIS A 576 -13.42 -15.32 -55.22
N ASP A 577 -14.13 -15.56 -56.33
CA ASP A 577 -15.57 -15.33 -56.39
C ASP A 577 -16.29 -16.43 -55.62
N VAL A 578 -16.98 -16.05 -54.55
CA VAL A 578 -17.53 -16.97 -53.56
C VAL A 578 -18.88 -17.47 -54.05
N ASP A 579 -18.89 -18.40 -55.01
CA ASP A 579 -20.06 -19.23 -55.26
C ASP A 579 -20.22 -20.23 -54.09
N SER A 580 -20.87 -19.73 -53.04
CA SER A 580 -20.95 -20.28 -51.67
C SER A 580 -21.74 -21.58 -51.51
N ARG A 581 -22.53 -21.99 -52.51
CA ARG A 581 -23.55 -23.03 -52.28
C ARG A 581 -23.04 -24.48 -52.25
N ASN A 582 -21.87 -24.76 -52.83
CA ASN A 582 -21.33 -26.14 -52.92
C ASN A 582 -19.98 -26.34 -52.21
N ALA A 583 -19.44 -25.29 -51.55
CA ALA A 583 -18.09 -25.29 -50.97
C ALA A 583 -18.04 -25.57 -49.46
N GLU A 584 -19.18 -25.81 -48.81
CA GLU A 584 -19.24 -25.97 -47.36
C GLU A 584 -18.81 -27.36 -46.88
N SER A 585 -18.76 -28.37 -47.75
CA SER A 585 -18.56 -29.77 -47.37
C SER A 585 -17.11 -30.26 -47.32
N PHE A 586 -16.13 -29.53 -47.87
CA PHE A 586 -14.72 -29.95 -47.83
C PHE A 586 -13.97 -29.28 -46.68
N ASP A 587 -13.26 -30.07 -45.89
CA ASP A 587 -12.41 -29.61 -44.79
C ASP A 587 -11.00 -30.19 -44.99
N PRO A 588 -9.99 -29.38 -45.33
CA PRO A 588 -8.64 -29.86 -45.55
C PRO A 588 -7.94 -30.34 -44.28
N SER A 589 -8.49 -30.04 -43.10
CA SER A 589 -7.96 -30.56 -41.84
C SER A 589 -8.50 -31.93 -41.45
N ASP A 590 -9.60 -32.38 -42.09
CA ASP A 590 -10.14 -33.72 -41.87
C ASP A 590 -9.46 -34.72 -42.82
N PRO A 591 -8.71 -35.72 -42.31
CA PRO A 591 -8.08 -36.72 -43.15
C PRO A 591 -9.10 -37.53 -43.96
N MET A 592 -10.35 -37.70 -43.49
CA MET A 592 -11.39 -38.41 -44.25
C MET A 592 -11.82 -37.61 -45.48
N HIS A 593 -11.97 -36.29 -45.35
CA HIS A 593 -12.26 -35.43 -46.49
C HIS A 593 -11.12 -35.44 -47.50
N LEU A 594 -9.87 -35.46 -47.03
CA LEU A 594 -8.70 -35.56 -47.90
C LEU A 594 -8.61 -36.88 -48.64
N VAL A 595 -8.85 -38.01 -47.96
CA VAL A 595 -8.87 -39.35 -48.58
C VAL A 595 -10.03 -39.48 -49.56
N ALA A 596 -11.20 -38.96 -49.22
CA ALA A 596 -12.35 -38.97 -50.13
C ALA A 596 -12.10 -38.12 -51.38
N ALA A 597 -11.55 -36.92 -51.22
CA ALA A 597 -11.24 -36.03 -52.35
C ALA A 597 -10.06 -36.54 -53.20
N SER A 598 -9.08 -37.22 -52.61
CA SER A 598 -7.97 -37.82 -53.35
C SER A 598 -8.43 -39.04 -54.14
N ALA A 599 -9.27 -39.89 -53.54
CA ALA A 599 -9.90 -41.03 -54.21
C ALA A 599 -10.84 -40.60 -55.36
N ALA A 600 -11.52 -39.46 -55.22
CA ALA A 600 -12.44 -38.94 -56.25
C ALA A 600 -11.74 -38.20 -57.42
N GLY A 601 -10.47 -37.78 -57.26
CA GLY A 601 -9.81 -36.79 -58.12
C GLY A 601 -8.60 -37.23 -58.95
N GLY A 602 -8.22 -38.51 -58.92
CA GLY A 602 -7.19 -39.02 -59.85
C GLY A 602 -5.75 -38.72 -59.44
N LEU A 603 -5.45 -38.61 -58.14
CA LEU A 603 -4.08 -38.61 -57.60
C LEU A 603 -3.34 -39.94 -57.82
N ASP A 604 -4.04 -40.98 -58.31
CA ASP A 604 -3.55 -42.34 -58.52
C ASP A 604 -2.27 -42.40 -59.36
N ASN A 605 -2.08 -41.50 -60.34
CA ASN A 605 -0.90 -41.49 -61.22
C ASN A 605 0.21 -40.53 -60.80
N VAL A 606 0.12 -39.87 -59.64
CA VAL A 606 1.08 -38.83 -59.22
C VAL A 606 2.29 -39.40 -58.47
N PHE A 607 2.13 -40.52 -57.78
CA PHE A 607 3.16 -41.11 -56.90
C PHE A 607 3.57 -42.53 -57.27
N ILE A 608 3.04 -43.09 -58.38
CA ILE A 608 3.44 -44.42 -58.86
C ILE A 608 4.84 -44.31 -59.49
N GLY A 609 5.85 -44.87 -58.80
CA GLY A 609 7.23 -44.96 -59.29
C GLY A 609 8.18 -43.84 -58.88
N THR A 610 7.75 -42.86 -58.08
CA THR A 610 8.60 -41.74 -57.65
C THR A 610 9.67 -42.20 -56.66
N LYS A 611 10.95 -42.03 -57.01
CA LYS A 611 12.09 -42.22 -56.09
C LYS A 611 12.09 -41.10 -55.04
N LYS A 612 12.86 -41.27 -53.96
CA LYS A 612 12.98 -40.26 -52.88
C LYS A 612 13.45 -38.88 -53.39
N GLU A 613 14.14 -38.85 -54.52
CA GLU A 613 14.59 -37.65 -55.23
C GLU A 613 13.43 -36.95 -55.96
N ASP A 614 12.47 -37.70 -56.50
CA ASP A 614 11.28 -37.18 -57.20
C ASP A 614 10.23 -36.59 -56.23
N LEU A 615 10.27 -36.98 -54.95
CA LEU A 615 9.45 -36.36 -53.89
C LEU A 615 9.78 -34.87 -53.69
N GLN A 616 11.01 -34.43 -54.00
CA GLN A 616 11.36 -33.00 -53.99
C GLN A 616 10.81 -32.26 -55.20
N ALA A 617 10.61 -32.93 -56.33
CA ALA A 617 9.96 -32.36 -57.51
C ALA A 617 8.43 -32.28 -57.34
N ALA A 618 7.83 -33.25 -56.63
CA ALA A 618 6.41 -33.25 -56.26
C ALA A 618 6.02 -32.09 -55.33
N GLU A 619 7.02 -31.43 -54.73
CA GLU A 619 6.86 -30.30 -53.82
C GLU A 619 6.24 -29.04 -54.47
N HIS A 620 6.48 -28.89 -55.78
CA HIS A 620 6.00 -27.78 -56.61
C HIS A 620 4.72 -28.11 -57.38
N VAL A 621 4.10 -29.26 -57.11
CA VAL A 621 2.84 -29.63 -57.76
C VAL A 621 1.71 -28.83 -57.14
N ASP A 622 1.02 -28.05 -57.98
CA ASP A 622 -0.19 -27.33 -57.59
C ASP A 622 -1.39 -28.27 -57.56
N VAL A 623 -2.10 -28.22 -56.44
CA VAL A 623 -3.27 -29.04 -56.14
C VAL A 623 -4.52 -28.17 -56.16
N PHE A 624 -5.55 -28.63 -56.87
CA PHE A 624 -6.80 -27.91 -57.05
C PHE A 624 -7.99 -28.76 -56.60
N LEU A 625 -9.05 -28.10 -56.10
CA LEU A 625 -10.34 -28.73 -55.86
C LEU A 625 -11.21 -28.60 -57.12
N GLY A 626 -11.28 -29.67 -57.90
CA GLY A 626 -12.10 -29.79 -59.12
C GLY A 626 -13.48 -30.41 -58.86
N ALA A 627 -14.40 -30.20 -59.80
CA ALA A 627 -15.72 -30.85 -59.78
C ALA A 627 -15.62 -32.25 -60.42
N SER A 628 -15.76 -33.31 -59.61
CA SER A 628 -15.88 -34.68 -60.13
C SER A 628 -17.34 -34.94 -60.50
N GLY A 629 -17.66 -34.90 -61.80
CA GLY A 629 -18.86 -35.53 -62.40
C GLY A 629 -20.20 -35.34 -61.67
N GLY A 630 -20.40 -34.26 -60.93
CA GLY A 630 -21.64 -33.91 -60.25
C GLY A 630 -21.88 -34.47 -58.83
N ARG A 631 -20.93 -35.14 -58.12
CA ARG A 631 -21.24 -35.66 -56.76
C ARG A 631 -20.20 -35.48 -55.64
N ALA A 632 -18.94 -35.08 -55.88
CA ALA A 632 -17.99 -34.77 -54.78
C ALA A 632 -16.84 -33.83 -55.22
N PRO A 633 -16.26 -33.03 -54.30
CA PRO A 633 -15.01 -32.31 -54.56
C PRO A 633 -13.85 -33.29 -54.74
N ALA A 634 -13.04 -33.08 -55.77
CA ALA A 634 -11.93 -33.95 -56.16
C ALA A 634 -10.61 -33.18 -56.16
N LEU A 635 -9.54 -33.75 -55.61
CA LEU A 635 -8.19 -33.18 -55.70
C LEU A 635 -7.56 -33.54 -57.05
N VAL A 636 -7.37 -32.54 -57.91
CA VAL A 636 -6.84 -32.71 -59.27
C VAL A 636 -5.50 -32.00 -59.40
N ARG A 637 -4.56 -32.61 -60.13
CA ARG A 637 -3.26 -32.02 -60.49
C ARG A 637 -3.44 -31.03 -61.65
N SER A 638 -2.81 -29.86 -61.58
CA SER A 638 -2.60 -29.04 -62.78
C SER A 638 -1.56 -29.70 -63.69
N SER A 639 -1.99 -30.09 -64.89
CA SER A 639 -1.08 -30.45 -65.98
C SER A 639 -0.57 -29.14 -66.61
N VAL A 640 0.67 -28.77 -66.31
CA VAL A 640 1.44 -27.83 -67.13
C VAL A 640 2.18 -28.63 -68.19
#